data_AF-A0A7C7KWL3-F1
#
_entry.id   AF-A0A7C7KWL3-F1
#
_cell.length_a   1.000
_cell.length_b   1.000
_cell.length_c   1.000
_cell.angle_alpha   90.00
_cell.angle_beta   90.00
_cell.angle_gamma   90.00
#
_symmetry.space_group_name_H-M   'P 1'
#
loop_
_entity.id
_entity.type
_entity.pdbx_description
1 polymer ?
#
loop_
_entity_poly.entity_id
_entity_poly.type
_entity_poly.pdbx_seq_one_letter_code
_entity_poly.pdbx_strand_id
1 'polypeptide(L)'
;MHVPFLSWRYIQAMHLESVGYTRAPLSAGAVICWSIATSLLSWLLVEPLPFEFAPQMRPLLTPVRWAIGDALIRLRARHSAPHQIKAPIVIIAIDDRSLERLGPPPVDRHHYTKLLNYLRVAHARVVAFDLLFPKPSPYDAEFAEAIKRAGNVILAAAVSGVETSVHLPYKLAKRVCISPKRLRGRVTSIVGLELPTESLLQVSYGMGIISIFLDDDGTCRRLPLVLKYNELVLPSFPLAVVSAYHGIAPAQLRGIGRHALWIGEHRIPVQSAPSWFGWGNDFVLGIAFHQRANNRLVAFTSFPTFSLVDVLDGKVPKDALKGRIVLIGATSLQLSDFRPTPIHAGTTGVNILAHAIDTIMSGEPIKEASSWLHFLLTLCVGIATGVIIFHHRALVGLLWAGNVLAASFVVPYGCLKIANVLINPLGALIGWALCSIIIATVKALYAERRAEHLTGLLSLYVAPQVAKQLAHSSDVMQQLAGRKKVVTTIFTDIRGFTTTSQALPPFETVSLLSHYFTVMSEIVFLYGGMVNNLMGDGMMALFGVLPDRPDHAQRGVLAAWHMLEELEELQFEWEQITGAPLRIGIGVNTGEAVVGDIRTPYKGHYTAIGASVNMAQRLEQLTKELNHPLLIGEATYREVEHLIIAEPIKMQLRGIEHPVTVYKVLGLSEDGKHLRRSYWVLNDMR
;
A
#
# COMPACT_ATOMS: atom_id res chain seq x y z
N MET A 1 -13.00 26.71 5.23
CA MET A 1 -12.24 26.27 6.42
C MET A 1 -10.96 25.63 5.96
N HIS A 2 -9.84 26.09 6.54
CA HIS A 2 -8.47 25.91 6.10
C HIS A 2 -8.02 24.44 5.96
N VAL A 3 -7.86 23.98 4.71
CA VAL A 3 -6.96 22.88 4.33
C VAL A 3 -5.52 23.39 4.54
N PRO A 4 -4.59 22.60 5.10
CA PRO A 4 -3.36 23.17 5.63
C PRO A 4 -2.46 23.69 4.51
N PHE A 5 -2.27 25.01 4.50
CA PHE A 5 -1.34 25.81 3.70
C PHE A 5 0.15 25.41 3.88
N LEU A 6 0.43 24.28 4.52
CA LEU A 6 1.78 23.78 4.80
C LEU A 6 2.43 23.09 3.59
N SER A 7 1.65 22.56 2.63
CA SER A 7 2.22 21.94 1.42
C SER A 7 2.72 22.95 0.39
N TRP A 8 2.04 24.10 0.25
CA TRP A 8 2.42 25.10 -0.76
C TRP A 8 3.70 25.87 -0.40
N ARG A 9 3.87 26.21 0.89
CA ARG A 9 5.13 26.80 1.38
C ARG A 9 6.32 25.84 1.29
N TYR A 10 6.09 24.53 1.43
CA TYR A 10 7.13 23.52 1.22
C TYR A 10 7.54 23.39 -0.25
N ILE A 11 6.59 23.51 -1.18
CA ILE A 11 6.86 23.49 -2.63
C ILE A 11 7.56 24.79 -3.08
N GLN A 12 7.18 25.95 -2.54
CA GLN A 12 7.89 27.20 -2.81
C GLN A 12 9.30 27.24 -2.19
N ALA A 13 9.52 26.61 -1.03
CA ALA A 13 10.85 26.47 -0.44
C ALA A 13 11.80 25.64 -1.34
N MET A 14 11.30 24.62 -2.04
CA MET A 14 12.11 23.85 -3.01
C MET A 14 12.52 24.65 -4.26
N HIS A 15 11.85 25.77 -4.57
CA HIS A 15 12.18 26.57 -5.76
C HIS A 15 13.20 27.70 -5.48
N LEU A 16 13.40 28.06 -4.20
CA LEU A 16 14.33 29.11 -3.78
C LEU A 16 15.70 28.58 -3.27
N GLU A 17 15.89 27.27 -3.16
CA GLU A 17 17.16 26.63 -2.75
C GLU A 17 18.10 26.27 -3.92
N SER A 18 17.91 26.86 -5.11
CA SER A 18 18.77 26.60 -6.28
C SER A 18 20.16 27.25 -6.22
N VAL A 19 20.50 27.98 -5.14
CA VAL A 19 21.79 28.70 -5.00
C VAL A 19 22.58 28.30 -3.74
N GLY A 20 22.09 27.36 -2.93
CA GLY A 20 22.77 26.96 -1.70
C GLY A 20 22.62 25.48 -1.42
N TYR A 21 23.71 24.73 -1.55
CA TYR A 21 23.81 23.31 -1.24
C TYR A 21 23.61 23.06 0.27
N THR A 22 22.36 23.03 0.75
CA THR A 22 22.04 22.64 2.14
C THR A 22 20.77 21.80 2.21
N ARG A 23 20.96 20.48 2.32
CA ARG A 23 20.12 19.50 3.03
C ARG A 23 18.60 19.79 3.10
N ALA A 24 17.84 19.21 2.17
CA ALA A 24 16.61 18.51 2.53
C ALA A 24 16.79 17.03 2.18
N PRO A 25 17.28 16.18 3.11
CA PRO A 25 17.22 14.74 2.87
C PRO A 25 15.75 14.35 2.74
N LEU A 26 15.45 13.21 2.12
CA LEU A 26 14.28 12.45 2.55
C LEU A 26 14.40 12.27 4.06
N SER A 27 13.77 13.13 4.84
CA SER A 27 13.80 13.06 6.29
C SER A 27 12.72 12.09 6.74
N ALA A 28 12.92 11.44 7.88
CA ALA A 28 11.85 10.64 8.49
C ALA A 28 10.55 11.46 8.65
N GLY A 29 10.65 12.79 8.85
CA GLY A 29 9.51 13.70 8.88
C GLY A 29 8.75 13.80 7.55
N ALA A 30 9.44 13.85 6.41
CA ALA A 30 8.78 13.86 5.10
C ALA A 30 8.00 12.56 4.84
N VAL A 31 8.57 11.41 5.20
CA VAL A 31 7.92 10.10 5.09
C VAL A 31 6.63 10.04 5.92
N ILE A 32 6.65 10.57 7.14
CA ILE A 32 5.47 10.62 8.01
C ILE A 32 4.40 11.53 7.42
N CYS A 33 4.76 12.73 6.93
CA CYS A 33 3.81 13.64 6.29
C CYS A 33 3.12 13.00 5.08
N TRP A 34 3.88 12.27 4.26
CA TRP A 34 3.36 11.60 3.07
C TRP A 34 2.45 10.45 3.46
N SER A 35 2.80 9.68 4.49
CA SER A 35 1.96 8.63 5.07
C SER A 35 0.64 9.17 5.61
N ILE A 36 0.67 10.33 6.29
CA ILE A 36 -0.54 11.01 6.77
C ILE A 36 -1.41 11.45 5.61
N ALA A 37 -0.83 12.09 4.58
CA ALA A 37 -1.55 12.59 3.42
C ALA A 37 -2.24 11.47 2.62
N THR A 38 -1.55 10.36 2.37
CA THR A 38 -2.13 9.21 1.66
C THR A 38 -3.19 8.49 2.48
N SER A 39 -2.99 8.40 3.80
CA SER A 39 -3.98 7.81 4.71
C SER A 39 -5.25 8.66 4.78
N LEU A 40 -5.10 9.99 4.82
CA LEU A 40 -6.21 10.92 4.78
C LEU A 40 -6.95 10.83 3.44
N LEU A 41 -6.23 10.82 2.31
CA LEU A 41 -6.83 10.70 0.98
C LEU A 41 -7.61 9.39 0.83
N SER A 42 -7.01 8.27 1.26
CA SER A 42 -7.67 6.97 1.23
C SER A 42 -8.92 6.95 2.11
N TRP A 43 -8.84 7.53 3.31
CA TRP A 43 -9.97 7.67 4.21
C TRP A 43 -11.10 8.49 3.58
N LEU A 44 -10.79 9.65 2.97
CA LEU A 44 -11.76 10.49 2.27
C LEU A 44 -12.43 9.78 1.08
N LEU A 45 -11.69 8.95 0.34
CA LEU A 45 -12.20 8.23 -0.83
C LEU A 45 -13.11 7.05 -0.48
N VAL A 46 -12.77 6.34 0.59
CA VAL A 46 -13.49 5.13 0.98
C VAL A 46 -14.65 5.46 1.90
N GLU A 47 -14.47 6.35 2.88
CA GLU A 47 -15.42 6.52 3.97
C GLU A 47 -16.61 7.45 3.65
N PRO A 48 -17.80 7.14 4.19
CA PRO A 48 -19.00 7.94 4.05
C PRO A 48 -18.91 9.10 5.04
N LEU A 49 -18.03 10.04 4.73
CA LEU A 49 -17.94 11.27 5.50
C LEU A 49 -19.21 12.10 5.28
N PRO A 50 -19.62 12.88 6.30
CA PRO A 50 -20.80 13.74 6.22
C PRO A 50 -20.69 14.84 5.15
N PHE A 51 -19.49 15.08 4.63
CA PHE A 51 -19.25 15.92 3.47
C PHE A 51 -19.06 15.02 2.25
N GLU A 52 -19.86 15.23 1.20
CA GLU A 52 -19.73 14.52 -0.08
C GLU A 52 -18.42 14.90 -0.78
N PHE A 53 -17.32 14.25 -0.39
CA PHE A 53 -16.09 14.29 -1.14
C PHE A 53 -16.12 13.17 -2.19
N ALA A 54 -16.00 13.52 -3.48
CA ALA A 54 -15.98 12.59 -4.62
C ALA A 54 -17.18 11.60 -4.70
N PRO A 55 -18.44 12.10 -4.85
CA PRO A 55 -19.63 11.24 -4.92
C PRO A 55 -19.59 10.20 -6.05
N GLN A 56 -18.83 10.47 -7.12
CA GLN A 56 -18.69 9.60 -8.29
C GLN A 56 -17.90 8.31 -8.01
N MET A 57 -16.99 8.29 -7.02
CA MET A 57 -16.13 7.12 -6.74
C MET A 57 -16.78 6.11 -5.79
N ARG A 58 -17.71 6.54 -4.94
CA ARG A 58 -18.42 5.68 -3.97
C ARG A 58 -19.11 4.47 -4.63
N PRO A 59 -19.93 4.62 -5.70
CA PRO A 59 -20.60 3.48 -6.30
C PRO A 59 -19.64 2.42 -6.87
N LEU A 60 -18.39 2.79 -7.19
CA LEU A 60 -17.38 1.84 -7.68
C LEU A 60 -16.77 0.97 -6.57
N LEU A 61 -16.58 1.54 -5.37
CA LEU A 61 -15.91 0.84 -4.26
C LEU A 61 -16.88 0.08 -3.36
N THR A 62 -18.14 0.51 -3.28
CA THR A 62 -19.18 -0.11 -2.44
C THR A 62 -19.37 -1.62 -2.71
N PRO A 63 -19.44 -2.11 -3.97
CA PRO A 63 -19.60 -3.55 -4.23
C PRO A 63 -18.43 -4.40 -3.73
N VAL A 64 -17.20 -3.93 -3.94
CA VAL A 64 -15.98 -4.61 -3.46
C VAL A 64 -15.97 -4.67 -1.94
N ARG A 65 -16.34 -3.57 -1.31
CA ARG A 65 -16.44 -3.43 0.14
C ARG A 65 -17.44 -4.43 0.73
N TRP A 66 -18.62 -4.55 0.13
CA TRP A 66 -19.65 -5.53 0.53
C TRP A 66 -19.20 -6.96 0.32
N ALA A 67 -18.57 -7.25 -0.83
CA ALA A 67 -18.04 -8.59 -1.11
C ALA A 67 -17.01 -9.05 -0.07
N ILE A 68 -16.10 -8.16 0.38
CA ILE A 68 -15.13 -8.45 1.45
C ILE A 68 -15.86 -8.72 2.78
N GLY A 69 -16.82 -7.87 3.14
CA GLY A 69 -17.61 -8.04 4.37
C GLY A 69 -18.36 -9.38 4.40
N ASP A 70 -19.01 -9.73 3.30
CA ASP A 70 -19.73 -10.99 3.16
C ASP A 70 -18.80 -12.18 3.18
N ALA A 71 -17.61 -12.09 2.57
CA ALA A 71 -16.61 -13.13 2.65
C ALA A 71 -16.17 -13.40 4.10
N LEU A 72 -15.97 -12.35 4.91
CA LEU A 72 -15.65 -12.48 6.33
C LEU A 72 -16.81 -13.10 7.12
N ILE A 73 -18.05 -12.70 6.84
CA ILE A 73 -19.25 -13.27 7.48
C ILE A 73 -19.40 -14.75 7.13
N ARG A 74 -19.26 -15.12 5.85
CA ARG A 74 -19.27 -16.53 5.39
C ARG A 74 -18.17 -17.35 6.05
N LEU A 75 -16.96 -16.78 6.14
CA LEU A 75 -15.82 -17.45 6.77
C LEU A 75 -16.05 -17.68 8.27
N ARG A 76 -16.67 -16.72 8.97
CA ARG A 76 -17.06 -16.88 10.38
C ARG A 76 -18.12 -17.96 10.52
N ALA A 77 -19.15 -17.94 9.67
CA ALA A 77 -20.24 -18.92 9.73
C ALA A 77 -19.74 -20.36 9.52
N ARG A 78 -18.79 -20.58 8.60
CA ARG A 78 -18.17 -21.91 8.36
C ARG A 78 -17.41 -22.46 9.57
N HIS A 79 -16.80 -21.59 10.37
CA HIS A 79 -15.91 -21.99 11.48
C HIS A 79 -16.56 -21.83 12.87
N SER A 80 -17.80 -21.37 12.97
CA SER A 80 -18.51 -21.23 14.24
C SER A 80 -19.19 -22.54 14.62
N ALA A 81 -19.19 -22.86 15.92
CA ALA A 81 -19.79 -24.09 16.42
C ALA A 81 -21.32 -24.09 16.22
N PRO A 82 -21.96 -25.25 15.97
CA PRO A 82 -23.38 -25.36 15.64
C PRO A 82 -24.37 -24.99 16.78
N HIS A 83 -23.90 -24.70 17.99
CA HIS A 83 -24.74 -24.43 19.18
C HIS A 83 -24.88 -22.93 19.54
N GLN A 84 -24.75 -22.02 18.56
CA GLN A 84 -24.77 -20.58 18.83
C GLN A 84 -26.17 -19.94 18.99
N ILE A 85 -27.25 -20.65 18.69
CA ILE A 85 -28.61 -20.11 18.82
C ILE A 85 -28.99 -20.07 20.31
N LYS A 86 -29.15 -18.87 20.86
CA LYS A 86 -29.45 -18.66 22.28
C LYS A 86 -30.95 -18.49 22.51
N ALA A 87 -31.69 -18.01 21.52
CA ALA A 87 -33.11 -17.76 21.64
C ALA A 87 -33.95 -19.03 21.50
N PRO A 88 -35.00 -19.21 22.32
CA PRO A 88 -35.88 -20.38 22.27
C PRO A 88 -36.89 -20.27 21.12
N ILE A 89 -36.43 -20.24 19.87
CA ILE A 89 -37.25 -20.05 18.66
C ILE A 89 -37.62 -21.40 18.03
N VAL A 90 -38.86 -21.51 17.56
CA VAL A 90 -39.36 -22.61 16.72
C VAL A 90 -40.12 -22.01 15.54
N ILE A 91 -39.91 -22.56 14.35
CA ILE A 91 -40.61 -22.16 13.13
C ILE A 91 -41.70 -23.19 12.81
N ILE A 92 -42.93 -22.72 12.60
CA ILE A 92 -44.01 -23.49 11.99
C ILE A 92 -44.08 -23.05 10.53
N ALA A 93 -43.58 -23.93 9.67
CA ALA A 93 -43.40 -23.71 8.25
C ALA A 93 -44.70 -23.96 7.47
N ILE A 94 -45.09 -22.99 6.66
CA ILE A 94 -46.00 -23.21 5.53
C ILE A 94 -45.11 -23.67 4.37
N ASP A 95 -44.83 -24.98 4.39
CA ASP A 95 -44.03 -25.71 3.42
C ASP A 95 -44.87 -26.23 2.25
N ASP A 96 -44.24 -26.91 1.30
CA ASP A 96 -44.91 -27.45 0.11
C ASP A 96 -46.08 -28.39 0.49
N ARG A 97 -45.91 -29.20 1.54
CA ARG A 97 -46.99 -30.07 2.07
C ARG A 97 -48.18 -29.28 2.60
N SER A 98 -47.92 -28.17 3.28
CA SER A 98 -48.96 -27.29 3.79
C SER A 98 -49.69 -26.60 2.64
N LEU A 99 -48.96 -26.19 1.61
CA LEU A 99 -49.49 -25.55 0.41
C LEU A 99 -50.38 -26.51 -0.40
N GLU A 100 -49.95 -27.75 -0.59
CA GLU A 100 -50.73 -28.79 -1.29
C GLU A 100 -52.04 -29.13 -0.55
N ARG A 101 -52.02 -29.17 0.79
CA ARG A 101 -53.19 -29.59 1.58
C ARG A 101 -54.14 -28.44 1.94
N LEU A 102 -53.61 -27.25 2.21
CA LEU A 102 -54.37 -26.12 2.77
C LEU A 102 -54.53 -24.96 1.78
N GLY A 103 -53.79 -24.98 0.67
CA GLY A 103 -53.76 -23.89 -0.30
C GLY A 103 -52.76 -22.77 0.06
N PRO A 104 -52.74 -21.68 -0.72
CA PRO A 104 -51.77 -20.60 -0.57
C PRO A 104 -51.98 -19.80 0.72
N PRO A 105 -50.90 -19.29 1.34
CA PRO A 105 -51.00 -18.39 2.47
C PRO A 105 -51.51 -16.99 2.06
N PRO A 106 -52.19 -16.26 2.96
CA PRO A 106 -52.69 -16.76 4.24
C PRO A 106 -53.79 -17.82 4.00
N VAL A 107 -53.63 -19.01 4.60
CA VAL A 107 -54.64 -20.07 4.52
C VAL A 107 -55.91 -19.65 5.26
N ASP A 108 -56.97 -20.43 5.10
CA ASP A 108 -58.23 -20.18 5.80
C ASP A 108 -58.02 -19.95 7.32
N ARG A 109 -58.56 -18.85 7.84
CA ARG A 109 -58.39 -18.42 9.25
C ARG A 109 -58.94 -19.45 10.25
N HIS A 110 -59.83 -20.34 9.81
CA HIS A 110 -60.24 -21.49 10.62
C HIS A 110 -59.05 -22.40 11.00
N HIS A 111 -58.10 -22.62 10.08
CA HIS A 111 -56.89 -23.41 10.38
C HIS A 111 -55.97 -22.70 11.39
N TYR A 112 -55.83 -21.38 11.29
CA TYR A 112 -55.05 -20.62 12.28
C TYR A 112 -55.72 -20.61 13.66
N THR A 113 -57.05 -20.68 13.73
CA THR A 113 -57.77 -20.84 15.00
C THR A 113 -57.43 -22.19 15.66
N LYS A 114 -57.46 -23.29 14.89
CA LYS A 114 -57.03 -24.62 15.36
C LYS A 114 -55.57 -24.61 15.84
N LEU A 115 -54.69 -23.98 15.06
CA LEU A 115 -53.28 -23.81 15.41
C LEU A 115 -53.11 -23.05 16.74
N LEU A 116 -53.78 -21.90 16.90
CA LEU A 116 -53.68 -21.11 18.13
C LEU A 116 -54.19 -21.88 19.36
N ASN A 117 -55.27 -22.64 19.22
CA ASN A 117 -55.76 -23.49 20.29
C ASN A 117 -54.73 -24.56 20.69
N TYR A 118 -54.07 -25.18 19.71
CA TYR A 118 -53.00 -26.14 19.95
C TYR A 118 -51.80 -25.48 20.66
N LEU A 119 -51.33 -24.34 20.17
CA LEU A 119 -50.19 -23.59 20.73
C LEU A 119 -50.46 -23.07 22.15
N ARG A 120 -51.71 -22.67 22.44
CA ARG A 120 -52.13 -22.27 23.78
C ARG A 120 -52.02 -23.43 24.78
N VAL A 121 -52.49 -24.62 24.39
CA VAL A 121 -52.37 -25.84 25.21
C VAL A 121 -50.91 -26.29 25.34
N ALA A 122 -50.09 -26.07 24.31
CA ALA A 122 -48.66 -26.33 24.37
C ALA A 122 -47.88 -25.28 25.20
N HIS A 123 -48.53 -24.21 25.67
CA HIS A 123 -47.92 -23.10 26.41
C HIS A 123 -46.77 -22.42 25.66
N ALA A 124 -46.95 -22.14 24.36
CA ALA A 124 -46.05 -21.26 23.62
C ALA A 124 -45.96 -19.89 24.31
N ARG A 125 -44.76 -19.31 24.39
CA ARG A 125 -44.54 -18.03 25.11
C ARG A 125 -44.99 -16.84 24.29
N VAL A 126 -44.65 -16.82 23.00
CA VAL A 126 -45.09 -15.83 22.02
C VAL A 126 -45.45 -16.56 20.73
N VAL A 127 -46.56 -16.20 20.11
CA VAL A 127 -46.94 -16.70 18.78
C VAL A 127 -46.90 -15.53 17.81
N ALA A 128 -46.07 -15.59 16.78
CA ALA A 128 -45.90 -14.49 15.83
C ALA A 128 -46.20 -14.96 14.41
N PHE A 129 -47.12 -14.26 13.76
CA PHE A 129 -47.48 -14.53 12.37
C PHE A 129 -46.66 -13.66 11.43
N ASP A 130 -45.74 -14.28 10.69
CA ASP A 130 -45.04 -13.69 9.55
C ASP A 130 -45.92 -13.77 8.29
N LEU A 131 -47.13 -13.22 8.41
CA LEU A 131 -48.19 -13.26 7.42
C LEU A 131 -49.07 -12.02 7.52
N LEU A 132 -49.40 -11.43 6.38
CA LEU A 132 -50.29 -10.28 6.33
C LEU A 132 -51.75 -10.72 6.30
N PHE A 133 -52.58 -9.99 7.06
CA PHE A 133 -54.03 -10.18 7.11
C PHE A 133 -54.80 -8.90 6.74
N PRO A 134 -54.56 -8.31 5.55
CA PRO A 134 -55.09 -6.99 5.21
C PRO A 134 -56.57 -6.98 4.86
N LYS A 135 -57.11 -8.13 4.41
CA LYS A 135 -58.49 -8.27 3.94
C LYS A 135 -59.37 -8.99 4.97
N PRO A 136 -60.66 -8.64 5.08
CA PRO A 136 -61.61 -9.37 5.94
C PRO A 136 -61.85 -10.79 5.43
N SER A 137 -62.28 -11.67 6.35
CA SER A 137 -62.60 -13.08 6.07
C SER A 137 -63.81 -13.49 6.90
N PRO A 138 -64.65 -14.42 6.43
CA PRO A 138 -65.78 -14.95 7.20
C PRO A 138 -65.40 -15.50 8.58
N TYR A 139 -64.17 -15.99 8.74
CA TYR A 139 -63.69 -16.60 9.99
C TYR A 139 -62.95 -15.61 10.91
N ASP A 140 -63.02 -14.30 10.65
CA ASP A 140 -62.35 -13.31 11.48
C ASP A 140 -62.83 -13.28 12.92
N ALA A 141 -64.12 -13.50 13.14
CA ALA A 141 -64.68 -13.52 14.49
C ALA A 141 -64.10 -14.69 15.32
N GLU A 142 -64.06 -15.89 14.73
CA GLU A 142 -63.49 -17.09 15.35
C GLU A 142 -61.99 -16.89 15.62
N PHE A 143 -61.27 -16.35 14.63
CA PHE A 143 -59.83 -16.14 14.74
C PHE A 143 -59.47 -15.04 15.75
N ALA A 144 -60.22 -13.94 15.78
CA ALA A 144 -60.06 -12.87 16.77
C ALA A 144 -60.29 -13.40 18.19
N GLU A 145 -61.28 -14.27 18.38
CA GLU A 145 -61.52 -14.88 19.69
C GLU A 145 -60.37 -15.81 20.10
N ALA A 146 -59.84 -16.61 19.18
CA ALA A 146 -58.67 -17.44 19.44
C ALA A 146 -57.42 -16.61 19.78
N ILE A 147 -57.17 -15.51 19.06
CA ILE A 147 -56.09 -14.56 19.38
C ILE A 147 -56.26 -14.00 20.79
N LYS A 148 -57.48 -13.57 21.14
CA LYS A 148 -57.79 -13.02 22.47
C LYS A 148 -57.58 -14.06 23.58
N ARG A 149 -57.99 -15.32 23.36
CA ARG A 149 -57.82 -16.42 24.32
C ARG A 149 -56.36 -16.84 24.48
N ALA A 150 -55.55 -16.77 23.42
CA ALA A 150 -54.12 -17.04 23.48
C ALA A 150 -53.37 -15.92 24.24
N GLY A 151 -53.74 -14.65 23.99
CA GLY A 151 -53.26 -13.50 24.74
C GLY A 151 -51.79 -13.11 24.50
N ASN A 152 -51.09 -13.80 23.60
CA ASN A 152 -49.66 -13.61 23.33
C ASN A 152 -49.31 -13.62 21.82
N VAL A 153 -50.28 -13.21 20.99
CA VAL A 153 -50.15 -13.23 19.53
C VAL A 153 -49.65 -11.88 19.00
N ILE A 154 -48.60 -11.92 18.17
CA ILE A 154 -48.08 -10.79 17.41
C ILE A 154 -48.46 -10.93 15.94
N LEU A 155 -49.02 -9.86 15.38
CA LEU A 155 -49.39 -9.79 13.96
C LEU A 155 -48.39 -8.97 13.16
N ALA A 156 -48.21 -9.33 11.89
CA ALA A 156 -47.39 -8.61 10.94
C ALA A 156 -48.13 -7.40 10.36
N ALA A 157 -47.41 -6.29 10.20
CA ALA A 157 -47.74 -5.22 9.26
C ALA A 157 -46.63 -5.13 8.20
N ALA A 158 -46.94 -4.59 7.03
CA ALA A 158 -45.95 -4.39 5.98
C ALA A 158 -45.90 -2.94 5.51
N VAL A 159 -44.74 -2.54 5.00
CA VAL A 159 -44.58 -1.29 4.27
C VAL A 159 -45.26 -1.44 2.92
N SER A 160 -46.13 -0.47 2.61
CA SER A 160 -46.75 -0.36 1.29
C SER A 160 -46.02 0.68 0.44
N GLY A 161 -45.86 0.38 -0.85
CA GLY A 161 -45.33 1.33 -1.84
C GLY A 161 -46.32 2.42 -2.22
N VAL A 162 -47.58 2.30 -1.80
CA VAL A 162 -48.63 3.29 -2.03
C VAL A 162 -48.89 4.06 -0.74
N GLU A 163 -48.98 5.39 -0.88
CA GLU A 163 -49.36 6.24 0.24
C GLU A 163 -50.75 5.84 0.74
N THR A 164 -50.82 5.50 2.01
CA THR A 164 -52.04 5.03 2.69
C THR A 164 -52.35 6.02 3.80
N SER A 165 -53.62 6.16 4.16
CA SER A 165 -54.05 6.98 5.30
C SER A 165 -54.42 6.07 6.45
N VAL A 166 -53.45 5.76 7.32
CA VAL A 166 -53.67 4.89 8.47
C VAL A 166 -53.93 5.72 9.72
N HIS A 167 -55.08 5.50 10.36
CA HIS A 167 -55.42 6.06 11.66
C HIS A 167 -55.56 4.95 12.71
N LEU A 168 -54.72 4.97 13.74
CA LEU A 168 -54.81 4.03 14.85
C LEU A 168 -55.48 4.69 16.06
N PRO A 169 -56.55 4.09 16.64
CA PRO A 169 -57.14 4.57 17.89
C PRO A 169 -56.08 4.71 18.99
N TYR A 170 -56.19 5.75 19.83
CA TYR A 170 -55.18 6.08 20.85
C TYR A 170 -54.79 4.88 21.76
N LYS A 171 -55.77 4.09 22.21
CA LYS A 171 -55.52 2.90 23.04
C LYS A 171 -54.69 1.86 22.31
N LEU A 172 -54.96 1.66 21.02
CA LEU A 172 -54.26 0.71 20.18
C LEU A 172 -52.84 1.22 19.88
N ALA A 173 -52.70 2.50 19.53
CA ALA A 173 -51.42 3.15 19.30
C ALA A 173 -50.50 3.05 20.54
N LYS A 174 -51.02 3.23 21.76
CA LYS A 174 -50.23 3.08 23.00
C LYS A 174 -49.73 1.65 23.23
N ARG A 175 -50.42 0.63 22.68
CA ARG A 175 -50.03 -0.78 22.79
C ARG A 175 -49.03 -1.20 21.72
N VAL A 176 -49.22 -0.76 20.47
CA VAL A 176 -48.42 -1.24 19.33
C VAL A 176 -47.29 -0.30 18.93
N CYS A 177 -47.40 0.99 19.24
CA CYS A 177 -46.40 1.99 18.89
C CYS A 177 -45.42 2.24 20.03
N ILE A 178 -44.22 2.65 19.64
CA ILE A 178 -43.20 3.21 20.51
C ILE A 178 -43.57 4.66 20.82
N SER A 179 -43.27 5.12 22.04
CA SER A 179 -43.55 6.51 22.43
C SER A 179 -42.67 7.50 21.64
N PRO A 180 -43.24 8.45 20.88
CA PRO A 180 -42.46 9.41 20.10
C PRO A 180 -41.50 10.26 20.94
N LYS A 181 -41.89 10.59 22.18
CA LYS A 181 -41.06 11.36 23.13
C LYS A 181 -39.76 10.67 23.52
N ARG A 182 -39.67 9.35 23.30
CA ARG A 182 -38.49 8.55 23.62
C ARG A 182 -37.55 8.39 22.43
N LEU A 183 -37.97 8.83 21.25
CA LEU A 183 -37.16 8.84 20.04
C LEU A 183 -36.20 10.04 20.06
N ARG A 184 -34.90 9.77 19.96
CA ARG A 184 -33.86 10.76 19.63
C ARG A 184 -33.11 10.21 18.40
N GLY A 185 -32.72 11.05 17.45
CA GLY A 185 -32.05 10.59 16.21
C GLY A 185 -32.97 10.37 15.02
N ARG A 186 -32.39 9.96 13.88
CA ARG A 186 -33.09 9.77 12.61
C ARG A 186 -33.54 8.32 12.46
N VAL A 187 -34.77 8.11 12.03
CA VAL A 187 -35.36 6.78 11.83
C VAL A 187 -35.83 6.67 10.39
N THR A 188 -35.82 5.46 9.84
CA THR A 188 -36.39 5.17 8.52
C THR A 188 -37.86 5.56 8.48
N SER A 189 -38.17 6.59 7.69
CA SER A 189 -39.53 6.98 7.36
C SER A 189 -40.07 6.11 6.24
N ILE A 190 -41.32 5.65 6.38
CA ILE A 190 -42.05 4.89 5.36
C ILE A 190 -43.27 5.68 4.89
N VAL A 191 -43.65 5.48 3.62
CA VAL A 191 -44.71 6.27 2.95
C VAL A 191 -46.08 5.60 3.05
N GLY A 192 -46.10 4.26 3.15
CA GLY A 192 -47.33 3.49 3.26
C GLY A 192 -47.21 2.35 4.26
N LEU A 193 -48.35 1.99 4.85
CA LEU A 193 -48.45 0.92 5.83
C LEU A 193 -49.69 0.06 5.55
N GLU A 194 -49.48 -1.22 5.39
CA GLU A 194 -50.52 -2.24 5.27
C GLU A 194 -50.69 -2.94 6.63
N LEU A 195 -51.87 -2.76 7.23
CA LEU A 195 -52.20 -3.29 8.55
C LEU A 195 -53.04 -4.56 8.46
N PRO A 196 -53.00 -5.42 9.50
CA PRO A 196 -54.05 -6.42 9.71
C PRO A 196 -55.43 -5.76 9.81
N THR A 197 -56.48 -6.52 9.53
CA THR A 197 -57.85 -6.08 9.79
C THR A 197 -58.03 -5.59 11.22
N GLU A 198 -58.82 -4.54 11.39
CA GLU A 198 -58.99 -3.87 12.67
C GLU A 198 -59.50 -4.84 13.76
N SER A 199 -60.41 -5.76 13.40
CA SER A 199 -60.94 -6.81 14.27
C SER A 199 -59.85 -7.68 14.90
N LEU A 200 -58.82 -8.06 14.13
CA LEU A 200 -57.69 -8.85 14.60
C LEU A 200 -56.68 -8.01 15.37
N LEU A 201 -56.39 -6.79 14.87
CA LEU A 201 -55.40 -5.92 15.48
C LEU A 201 -55.83 -5.45 16.89
N GLN A 202 -57.12 -5.20 17.12
CA GLN A 202 -57.67 -4.82 18.42
C GLN A 202 -57.50 -5.90 19.50
N VAL A 203 -57.51 -7.19 19.14
CA VAL A 203 -57.36 -8.31 20.10
C VAL A 203 -55.93 -8.84 20.21
N SER A 204 -55.06 -8.52 19.25
CA SER A 204 -53.64 -8.92 19.28
C SER A 204 -52.88 -8.36 20.49
N TYR A 205 -51.85 -9.07 20.93
CA TYR A 205 -50.95 -8.58 21.98
C TYR A 205 -50.11 -7.41 21.47
N GLY A 206 -49.65 -7.49 20.22
CA GLY A 206 -48.84 -6.48 19.58
C GLY A 206 -48.75 -6.66 18.07
N MET A 207 -48.03 -5.74 17.44
CA MET A 207 -47.83 -5.71 15.99
C MET A 207 -46.39 -5.27 15.70
N GLY A 208 -45.81 -5.76 14.60
CA GLY A 208 -44.53 -5.25 14.12
C GLY A 208 -44.39 -5.32 12.61
N ILE A 209 -43.52 -4.48 12.06
CA ILE A 209 -43.30 -4.38 10.61
C ILE A 209 -42.40 -5.53 10.13
N ILE A 210 -42.90 -6.38 9.23
CA ILE A 210 -42.16 -7.55 8.70
C ILE A 210 -41.26 -7.23 7.51
N SER A 211 -41.44 -6.07 6.87
CA SER A 211 -40.75 -5.73 5.64
C SER A 211 -39.23 -5.81 5.79
N ILE A 212 -38.61 -6.63 4.94
CA ILE A 212 -37.16 -6.79 4.85
C ILE A 212 -36.64 -5.77 3.84
N PHE A 213 -35.73 -4.92 4.30
CA PHE A 213 -35.05 -3.94 3.47
C PHE A 213 -33.77 -4.57 2.94
N LEU A 214 -33.56 -4.49 1.62
CA LEU A 214 -32.36 -4.95 0.96
C LEU A 214 -31.39 -3.79 0.78
N ASP A 215 -30.09 -4.08 0.86
CA ASP A 215 -29.06 -3.13 0.44
C ASP A 215 -29.09 -2.99 -1.11
N ASP A 216 -28.35 -2.04 -1.68
CA ASP A 216 -28.43 -1.74 -3.13
C ASP A 216 -27.99 -2.91 -4.03
N ASP A 217 -27.26 -3.90 -3.50
CA ASP A 217 -26.89 -5.13 -4.19
C ASP A 217 -27.93 -6.26 -4.03
N GLY A 218 -29.08 -5.97 -3.42
CA GLY A 218 -30.15 -6.92 -3.20
C GLY A 218 -29.92 -7.88 -2.02
N THR A 219 -28.85 -7.71 -1.25
CA THR A 219 -28.54 -8.58 -0.10
C THR A 219 -29.08 -8.00 1.21
N CYS A 220 -29.70 -8.85 2.03
CA CYS A 220 -30.13 -8.51 3.38
C CYS A 220 -29.02 -8.79 4.40
N ARG A 221 -28.40 -7.73 4.91
CA ARG A 221 -27.38 -7.82 5.98
C ARG A 221 -27.88 -7.36 7.32
N ARG A 222 -28.98 -6.59 7.30
CA ARG A 222 -29.39 -5.74 8.40
C ARG A 222 -30.87 -5.40 8.33
N LEU A 223 -31.43 -4.98 9.45
CA LEU A 223 -32.86 -4.70 9.57
C LEU A 223 -33.10 -3.47 10.47
N PRO A 224 -33.92 -2.49 10.06
CA PRO A 224 -34.28 -1.36 10.92
C PRO A 224 -35.13 -1.86 12.09
N LEU A 225 -34.73 -1.56 13.33
CA LEU A 225 -35.49 -1.96 14.52
C LEU A 225 -36.71 -1.08 14.76
N VAL A 226 -36.67 0.16 14.28
CA VAL A 226 -37.71 1.16 14.47
C VAL A 226 -37.97 1.82 13.13
N LEU A 227 -39.24 2.06 12.81
CA LEU A 227 -39.66 2.78 11.62
C LEU A 227 -40.62 3.91 12.00
N LYS A 228 -40.61 4.98 11.22
CA LYS A 228 -41.50 6.13 11.39
C LYS A 228 -42.50 6.17 10.24
N TYR A 229 -43.79 6.26 10.57
CA TYR A 229 -44.85 6.50 9.60
C TYR A 229 -45.70 7.66 10.12
N ASN A 230 -45.64 8.81 9.44
CA ASN A 230 -46.20 10.07 9.96
C ASN A 230 -45.73 10.33 11.40
N GLU A 231 -46.65 10.46 12.36
CA GLU A 231 -46.35 10.66 13.79
C GLU A 231 -46.20 9.33 14.57
N LEU A 232 -46.46 8.19 13.92
CA LEU A 232 -46.38 6.87 14.53
C LEU A 232 -44.95 6.34 14.45
N VAL A 233 -44.45 5.85 15.58
CA VAL A 233 -43.16 5.16 15.67
C VAL A 233 -43.45 3.69 15.92
N LEU A 234 -43.10 2.83 14.97
CA LEU A 234 -43.48 1.42 14.95
C LEU A 234 -42.25 0.53 15.15
N PRO A 235 -42.36 -0.53 15.97
CA PRO A 235 -41.30 -1.53 16.08
C PRO A 235 -41.27 -2.40 14.81
N SER A 236 -40.08 -2.87 14.46
CA SER A 236 -39.98 -4.00 13.52
C SER A 236 -40.55 -5.27 14.14
N PHE A 237 -40.89 -6.23 13.30
CA PHE A 237 -41.44 -7.50 13.74
C PHE A 237 -40.53 -8.25 14.75
N PRO A 238 -39.21 -8.39 14.51
CA PRO A 238 -38.31 -8.98 15.50
C PRO A 238 -38.32 -8.24 16.84
N LEU A 239 -38.34 -6.89 16.82
CA LEU A 239 -38.36 -6.08 18.03
C LEU A 239 -39.67 -6.28 18.81
N ALA A 240 -40.82 -6.30 18.11
CA ALA A 240 -42.12 -6.52 18.72
C ALA A 240 -42.21 -7.91 19.38
N VAL A 241 -41.70 -8.95 18.72
CA VAL A 241 -41.67 -10.32 19.25
C VAL A 241 -40.81 -10.43 20.52
N VAL A 242 -39.59 -9.87 20.50
CA VAL A 242 -38.71 -9.90 21.68
C VAL A 242 -39.29 -9.06 22.83
N SER A 243 -39.85 -7.89 22.53
CA SER A 243 -40.52 -7.05 23.53
C SER A 243 -41.66 -7.82 24.21
N ALA A 244 -42.46 -8.54 23.43
CA ALA A 244 -43.55 -9.38 23.93
C ALA A 244 -43.05 -10.57 24.75
N TYR A 245 -41.96 -11.21 24.35
CA TYR A 245 -41.35 -12.32 25.08
C TYR A 245 -40.97 -11.92 26.52
N HIS A 246 -40.42 -10.71 26.68
CA HIS A 246 -40.09 -10.10 27.96
C HIS A 246 -41.28 -9.44 28.69
N GLY A 247 -42.48 -9.44 28.10
CA GLY A 247 -43.67 -8.81 28.70
C GLY A 247 -43.60 -7.28 28.74
N ILE A 248 -42.82 -6.66 27.87
CA ILE A 248 -42.61 -5.22 27.82
C ILE A 248 -43.38 -4.65 26.63
N ALA A 249 -44.17 -3.60 26.86
CA ALA A 249 -44.88 -2.94 25.76
C ALA A 249 -43.92 -2.07 24.93
N PRO A 250 -44.09 -1.97 23.59
CA PRO A 250 -43.30 -1.06 22.74
C PRO A 250 -43.19 0.37 23.26
N ALA A 251 -44.25 0.91 23.87
CA ALA A 251 -44.25 2.25 24.48
C ALA A 251 -43.29 2.39 25.68
N GLN A 252 -42.89 1.28 26.31
CA GLN A 252 -41.99 1.23 27.47
C GLN A 252 -40.51 1.07 27.10
N LEU A 253 -40.18 0.83 25.82
CA LEU A 253 -38.80 0.74 25.34
C LEU A 253 -38.02 2.01 25.64
N ARG A 254 -36.72 1.88 25.96
CA ARG A 254 -35.84 2.99 26.37
C ARG A 254 -34.58 3.07 25.50
N GLY A 255 -33.91 4.22 25.56
CA GLY A 255 -32.62 4.42 24.88
C GLY A 255 -32.71 4.56 23.37
N ILE A 256 -33.90 4.75 22.82
CA ILE A 256 -34.12 4.92 21.38
C ILE A 256 -33.57 6.29 20.97
N GLY A 257 -32.26 6.35 20.73
CA GLY A 257 -31.54 7.53 20.22
C GLY A 257 -30.14 7.70 20.70
N ARG A 258 -29.60 6.62 21.26
CA ARG A 258 -28.23 6.43 21.69
C ARG A 258 -27.73 5.15 21.02
N HIS A 259 -26.44 4.85 21.12
CA HIS A 259 -25.81 3.62 20.59
C HIS A 259 -26.34 2.29 21.19
N ALA A 260 -27.49 2.29 21.87
CA ALA A 260 -28.15 1.10 22.41
C ALA A 260 -29.66 1.32 22.64
N LEU A 261 -30.48 0.34 22.29
CA LEU A 261 -31.89 0.21 22.63
C LEU A 261 -32.04 -0.74 23.84
N TRP A 262 -32.98 -0.46 24.74
CA TRP A 262 -33.20 -1.27 25.95
C TRP A 262 -34.59 -1.87 25.98
N ILE A 263 -34.67 -3.20 26.15
CA ILE A 263 -35.88 -3.96 26.43
C ILE A 263 -35.80 -4.38 27.90
N GLY A 264 -36.34 -3.55 28.79
CA GLY A 264 -36.16 -3.72 30.23
C GLY A 264 -34.69 -3.55 30.59
N GLU A 265 -34.10 -4.58 31.20
CA GLU A 265 -32.67 -4.63 31.52
C GLU A 265 -31.79 -5.10 30.34
N HIS A 266 -32.41 -5.64 29.27
CA HIS A 266 -31.67 -6.19 28.15
C HIS A 266 -31.21 -5.09 27.19
N ARG A 267 -29.89 -4.98 26.98
CA ARG A 267 -29.28 -3.97 26.11
C ARG A 267 -29.03 -4.54 24.71
N ILE A 268 -29.62 -3.89 23.72
CA ILE A 268 -29.39 -4.17 22.30
C ILE A 268 -28.50 -3.06 21.77
N PRO A 269 -27.22 -3.32 21.49
CA PRO A 269 -26.39 -2.31 20.86
C PRO A 269 -26.91 -2.06 19.44
N VAL A 270 -27.13 -0.79 19.12
CA VAL A 270 -27.63 -0.37 17.80
C VAL A 270 -26.61 0.53 17.15
N GLN A 271 -26.56 0.48 15.83
CA GLN A 271 -25.70 1.37 15.07
C GLN A 271 -26.39 2.74 14.89
N SER A 272 -25.67 3.82 15.18
CA SER A 272 -26.20 5.22 15.18
C SER A 272 -25.32 6.17 14.36
N ALA A 273 -24.74 5.67 13.27
CA ALA A 273 -23.82 6.43 12.42
C ALA A 273 -24.26 6.29 10.97
N PRO A 274 -23.88 7.21 10.06
CA PRO A 274 -24.09 7.04 8.62
C PRO A 274 -23.50 5.68 8.22
N SER A 275 -24.40 4.71 8.12
CA SER A 275 -24.04 3.35 7.77
C SER A 275 -23.73 3.36 6.29
N TRP A 276 -22.63 2.75 5.93
CA TRP A 276 -22.05 2.67 4.59
C TRP A 276 -22.95 2.07 3.52
N PHE A 277 -24.04 1.48 3.95
CA PHE A 277 -25.01 0.75 3.15
C PHE A 277 -26.19 1.66 2.72
N GLY A 278 -25.99 2.98 2.62
CA GLY A 278 -26.95 3.89 1.98
C GLY A 278 -28.09 4.44 2.85
N TRP A 279 -28.17 4.05 4.13
CA TRP A 279 -29.20 4.56 5.03
C TRP A 279 -28.56 5.39 6.14
N GLY A 280 -28.74 6.71 6.09
CA GLY A 280 -28.34 7.66 7.14
C GLY A 280 -29.24 7.60 8.38
N ASN A 281 -29.73 6.41 8.73
CA ASN A 281 -30.73 6.20 9.76
C ASN A 281 -30.12 5.45 10.95
N ASP A 282 -30.44 5.94 12.14
CA ASP A 282 -30.11 5.28 13.40
C ASP A 282 -30.98 4.01 13.54
N PHE A 283 -30.55 3.05 14.38
CA PHE A 283 -31.30 1.84 14.76
C PHE A 283 -31.37 0.70 13.76
N VAL A 284 -30.33 0.54 12.95
CA VAL A 284 -30.19 -0.64 12.12
C VAL A 284 -29.49 -1.75 12.93
N LEU A 285 -30.03 -2.97 12.88
CA LEU A 285 -29.47 -4.18 13.48
C LEU A 285 -28.67 -4.94 12.43
N GLY A 286 -27.35 -5.08 12.61
CA GLY A 286 -26.56 -6.03 11.84
C GLY A 286 -26.85 -7.45 12.27
N ILE A 287 -27.44 -8.25 11.38
CA ILE A 287 -27.95 -9.59 11.71
C ILE A 287 -26.77 -10.56 11.86
N ALA A 288 -26.69 -11.24 13.02
CA ALA A 288 -25.74 -12.31 13.22
C ALA A 288 -26.30 -13.60 12.62
N PHE A 289 -25.88 -13.91 11.39
CA PHE A 289 -26.28 -15.16 10.75
C PHE A 289 -25.42 -16.32 11.30
N HIS A 290 -26.11 -17.32 11.85
CA HIS A 290 -25.52 -18.53 12.44
C HIS A 290 -25.98 -19.74 11.63
N GLN A 291 -25.35 -20.01 10.49
CA GLN A 291 -25.71 -21.16 9.65
C GLN A 291 -24.48 -22.01 9.36
N ARG A 292 -24.63 -23.33 9.50
CA ARG A 292 -23.65 -24.32 9.02
C ARG A 292 -24.02 -24.69 7.60
N ALA A 293 -23.11 -24.49 6.65
CA ALA A 293 -23.20 -25.10 5.34
C ALA A 293 -22.99 -26.62 5.49
N ASN A 294 -24.06 -27.37 5.80
CA ASN A 294 -24.04 -28.80 5.53
C ASN A 294 -24.25 -28.98 4.03
N ASN A 295 -23.41 -29.78 3.39
CA ASN A 295 -23.32 -30.01 1.95
C ASN A 295 -24.55 -30.72 1.33
N ARG A 296 -25.73 -30.63 1.95
CA ARG A 296 -26.97 -31.25 1.50
C ARG A 296 -28.00 -30.18 1.19
N LEU A 297 -28.56 -30.28 0.00
CA LEU A 297 -29.67 -29.51 -0.60
C LEU A 297 -31.00 -29.54 0.19
N VAL A 298 -30.98 -29.94 1.47
CA VAL A 298 -32.20 -30.12 2.27
C VAL A 298 -32.42 -28.89 3.13
N ALA A 299 -33.45 -28.12 2.76
CA ALA A 299 -34.18 -27.11 3.54
C ALA A 299 -33.40 -26.42 4.68
N PHE A 300 -33.02 -25.19 4.37
CA PHE A 300 -32.17 -24.23 5.07
C PHE A 300 -32.68 -23.76 6.44
N THR A 301 -32.83 -24.64 7.43
CA THR A 301 -33.34 -24.24 8.75
C THR A 301 -32.24 -24.27 9.81
N SER A 302 -31.77 -23.09 10.22
CA SER A 302 -30.91 -22.95 11.40
C SER A 302 -31.69 -23.25 12.69
N PHE A 303 -33.01 -23.13 12.65
CA PHE A 303 -33.92 -23.27 13.78
C PHE A 303 -34.76 -24.56 13.68
N PRO A 304 -35.23 -25.13 14.80
CA PRO A 304 -36.21 -26.21 14.77
C PRO A 304 -37.44 -25.79 13.95
N THR A 305 -37.79 -26.59 12.95
CA THR A 305 -38.89 -26.29 12.03
C THR A 305 -39.85 -27.46 11.92
N PHE A 306 -41.14 -27.18 12.07
CA PHE A 306 -42.22 -28.15 11.91
C PHE A 306 -43.19 -27.69 10.83
N SER A 307 -43.70 -28.61 10.02
CA SER A 307 -44.74 -28.31 9.04
C SER A 307 -46.05 -27.89 9.71
N LEU A 308 -46.74 -26.88 9.18
CA LEU A 308 -48.03 -26.42 9.70
C LEU A 308 -49.05 -27.56 9.77
N VAL A 309 -49.11 -28.41 8.73
CA VAL A 309 -50.03 -29.55 8.71
C VAL A 309 -49.72 -30.60 9.77
N ASP A 310 -48.45 -30.81 10.13
CA ASP A 310 -48.07 -31.78 11.16
C ASP A 310 -48.43 -31.28 12.56
N VAL A 311 -48.39 -29.95 12.79
CA VAL A 311 -48.89 -29.34 14.03
C VAL A 311 -50.42 -29.44 14.11
N LEU A 312 -51.13 -29.18 13.01
CA LEU A 312 -52.59 -29.31 12.95
C LEU A 312 -53.07 -30.75 13.13
N ASP A 313 -52.32 -31.73 12.64
CA ASP A 313 -52.57 -33.16 12.85
C ASP A 313 -52.18 -33.63 14.26
N GLY A 314 -51.56 -32.77 15.08
CA GLY A 314 -51.13 -33.12 16.44
C GLY A 314 -49.90 -34.03 16.51
N LYS A 315 -49.13 -34.17 15.42
CA LYS A 315 -47.93 -35.03 15.33
C LYS A 315 -46.71 -34.43 16.04
N VAL A 316 -46.68 -33.11 16.20
CA VAL A 316 -45.60 -32.42 16.91
C VAL A 316 -45.83 -32.55 18.42
N PRO A 317 -44.83 -32.91 19.24
CA PRO A 317 -44.99 -32.96 20.68
C PRO A 317 -45.11 -31.55 21.29
N LYS A 318 -46.07 -31.36 22.20
CA LYS A 318 -46.32 -30.06 22.87
C LYS A 318 -45.09 -29.51 23.61
N ASP A 319 -44.26 -30.40 24.17
CA ASP A 319 -43.03 -30.02 24.88
C ASP A 319 -42.01 -29.33 23.97
N ALA A 320 -42.02 -29.60 22.66
CA ALA A 320 -41.16 -28.91 21.71
C ALA A 320 -41.51 -27.41 21.55
N LEU A 321 -42.74 -27.02 21.92
CA LEU A 321 -43.29 -25.67 21.75
C LEU A 321 -43.43 -24.90 23.07
N LYS A 322 -43.35 -25.60 24.20
CA LYS A 322 -43.52 -25.04 25.55
C LYS A 322 -42.47 -23.98 25.85
N GLY A 323 -42.94 -22.78 26.21
CA GLY A 323 -42.09 -21.64 26.56
C GLY A 323 -41.30 -21.03 25.37
N ARG A 324 -41.54 -21.51 24.14
CA ARG A 324 -40.81 -21.06 22.93
C ARG A 324 -41.47 -19.84 22.28
N ILE A 325 -40.69 -19.12 21.49
CA ILE A 325 -41.17 -18.16 20.49
C ILE A 325 -41.52 -18.96 19.24
N VAL A 326 -42.79 -18.96 18.85
CA VAL A 326 -43.30 -19.70 17.70
C VAL A 326 -43.52 -18.74 16.54
N LEU A 327 -42.73 -18.87 15.48
CA LEU A 327 -42.84 -18.08 14.24
C LEU A 327 -43.61 -18.88 13.21
N ILE A 328 -44.66 -18.31 12.62
CA ILE A 328 -45.49 -18.96 11.60
C ILE A 328 -45.28 -18.22 10.30
N GLY A 329 -44.70 -18.87 9.29
CA GLY A 329 -44.32 -18.20 8.05
C GLY A 329 -44.09 -19.14 6.88
N ALA A 330 -44.02 -18.56 5.68
CA ALA A 330 -43.78 -19.28 4.43
C ALA A 330 -42.34 -19.80 4.33
N THR A 331 -42.19 -21.07 3.95
CA THR A 331 -40.86 -21.65 3.65
C THR A 331 -40.81 -22.41 2.32
N SER A 332 -41.95 -22.58 1.66
CA SER A 332 -42.05 -23.19 0.33
C SER A 332 -41.35 -22.35 -0.74
N LEU A 333 -40.62 -23.02 -1.65
CA LEU A 333 -40.01 -22.42 -2.85
C LEU A 333 -41.05 -21.73 -3.75
N GLN A 334 -42.29 -22.21 -3.75
CA GLN A 334 -43.37 -21.73 -4.61
C GLN A 334 -43.87 -20.34 -4.19
N LEU A 335 -43.63 -19.95 -2.93
CA LEU A 335 -44.12 -18.69 -2.36
C LEU A 335 -43.17 -17.50 -2.58
N SER A 336 -42.02 -17.72 -3.22
CA SER A 336 -41.07 -16.68 -3.66
C SER A 336 -40.57 -15.71 -2.55
N ASP A 337 -40.64 -16.09 -1.28
CA ASP A 337 -40.15 -15.28 -0.14
C ASP A 337 -38.65 -15.51 0.17
N PHE A 338 -37.86 -15.73 -0.88
CA PHE A 338 -36.42 -15.95 -0.76
C PHE A 338 -35.68 -14.63 -0.94
N ARG A 339 -34.83 -14.31 0.03
CA ARG A 339 -33.99 -13.11 0.02
C ARG A 339 -32.52 -13.50 0.14
N PRO A 340 -31.64 -12.89 -0.65
CA PRO A 340 -30.21 -13.10 -0.50
C PRO A 340 -29.72 -12.59 0.86
N THR A 341 -28.88 -13.38 1.52
CA THR A 341 -28.11 -12.97 2.71
C THR A 341 -26.62 -13.19 2.44
N PRO A 342 -25.71 -12.60 3.25
CA PRO A 342 -24.27 -12.84 3.09
C PRO A 342 -23.89 -14.32 3.07
N ILE A 343 -24.66 -15.17 3.77
CA ILE A 343 -24.42 -16.61 3.83
C ILE A 343 -24.98 -17.32 2.60
N HIS A 344 -26.24 -17.08 2.24
CA HIS A 344 -26.92 -17.84 1.21
C HIS A 344 -27.95 -17.00 0.45
N ALA A 345 -27.96 -17.13 -0.89
CA ALA A 345 -28.87 -16.41 -1.76
C ALA A 345 -30.35 -16.80 -1.59
N GLY A 346 -30.61 -18.05 -1.18
CA GLY A 346 -31.94 -18.60 -0.95
C GLY A 346 -32.30 -18.73 0.53
N THR A 347 -32.24 -17.64 1.31
CA THR A 347 -32.72 -17.65 2.71
C THR A 347 -34.19 -17.21 2.73
N THR A 348 -35.08 -17.91 3.45
CA THR A 348 -36.50 -17.51 3.55
C THR A 348 -36.68 -16.29 4.47
N GLY A 349 -37.69 -15.46 4.23
CA GLY A 349 -37.99 -14.28 5.06
C GLY A 349 -38.15 -14.63 6.54
N VAL A 350 -38.91 -15.68 6.86
CA VAL A 350 -39.10 -16.16 8.24
C VAL A 350 -37.76 -16.53 8.93
N ASN A 351 -36.79 -17.09 8.19
CA ASN A 351 -35.46 -17.40 8.74
C ASN A 351 -34.64 -16.13 9.00
N ILE A 352 -34.76 -15.11 8.15
CA ILE A 352 -34.11 -13.81 8.38
C ILE A 352 -34.66 -13.17 9.66
N LEU A 353 -35.98 -13.19 9.84
CA LEU A 353 -36.64 -12.68 11.05
C LEU A 353 -36.23 -13.51 12.29
N ALA A 354 -36.12 -14.83 12.18
CA ALA A 354 -35.64 -15.69 13.26
C ALA A 354 -34.20 -15.35 13.68
N HIS A 355 -33.28 -15.15 12.72
CA HIS A 355 -31.91 -14.70 13.00
C HIS A 355 -31.89 -13.30 13.62
N ALA A 356 -32.76 -12.39 13.18
CA ALA A 356 -32.88 -11.07 13.80
C ALA A 356 -33.36 -11.17 15.26
N ILE A 357 -34.35 -12.00 15.56
CA ILE A 357 -34.83 -12.25 16.94
C ILE A 357 -33.70 -12.83 17.80
N ASP A 358 -32.98 -13.84 17.31
CA ASP A 358 -31.85 -14.43 18.03
C ASP A 358 -30.71 -13.42 18.27
N THR A 359 -30.43 -12.55 17.29
CA THR A 359 -29.45 -11.46 17.42
C THR A 359 -29.87 -10.45 18.51
N ILE A 360 -31.15 -10.09 18.57
CA ILE A 360 -31.68 -9.18 19.59
C ILE A 360 -31.61 -9.85 20.97
N MET A 361 -32.04 -11.10 21.09
CA MET A 361 -32.04 -11.87 22.33
C MET A 361 -30.64 -12.14 22.88
N SER A 362 -29.67 -12.44 22.00
CA SER A 362 -28.27 -12.66 22.37
C SER A 362 -27.54 -11.37 22.76
N GLY A 363 -27.99 -10.21 22.27
CA GLY A 363 -27.32 -8.93 22.47
C GLY A 363 -26.01 -8.80 21.69
N GLU A 364 -25.79 -9.65 20.68
CA GLU A 364 -24.54 -9.79 19.93
C GLU A 364 -24.69 -9.49 18.43
N PRO A 365 -25.19 -8.31 18.02
CA PRO A 365 -25.25 -7.95 16.60
C PRO A 365 -23.86 -7.75 16.00
N ILE A 366 -23.78 -7.94 14.69
CA ILE A 366 -22.61 -7.53 13.92
C ILE A 366 -22.58 -6.01 13.90
N LYS A 367 -21.51 -5.43 14.45
CA LYS A 367 -21.28 -3.99 14.51
C LYS A 367 -20.24 -3.62 13.48
N GLU A 368 -20.44 -2.55 12.73
CA GLU A 368 -19.35 -2.01 11.94
C GLU A 368 -18.39 -1.22 12.83
N ALA A 369 -17.10 -1.27 12.49
CA ALA A 369 -16.11 -0.40 13.10
C ALA A 369 -16.41 1.07 12.77
N SER A 370 -16.12 1.95 13.74
CA SER A 370 -16.23 3.39 13.57
C SER A 370 -15.26 3.90 12.49
N SER A 371 -15.65 4.92 11.73
CA SER A 371 -14.81 5.56 10.71
C SER A 371 -13.44 6.02 11.22
N TRP A 372 -13.36 6.47 12.47
CA TRP A 372 -12.09 6.84 13.10
C TRP A 372 -11.15 5.66 13.31
N LEU A 373 -11.69 4.48 13.65
CA LEU A 373 -10.88 3.28 13.79
C LEU A 373 -10.26 2.88 12.45
N HIS A 374 -11.03 2.94 11.35
CA HIS A 374 -10.50 2.70 10.02
C HIS A 374 -9.42 3.72 9.62
N PHE A 375 -9.61 5.00 9.95
CA PHE A 375 -8.58 6.03 9.74
C PHE A 375 -7.29 5.71 10.50
N LEU A 376 -7.40 5.40 11.79
CA LEU A 376 -6.26 5.09 12.63
C LEU A 376 -5.52 3.84 12.14
N LEU A 377 -6.23 2.79 11.74
CA LEU A 377 -5.62 1.58 11.18
C LEU A 377 -4.89 1.89 9.87
N THR A 378 -5.52 2.65 8.96
CA THR A 378 -4.92 3.08 7.69
C THR A 378 -3.66 3.90 7.94
N LEU A 379 -3.72 4.83 8.89
CA LEU A 379 -2.59 5.67 9.28
C LEU A 379 -1.44 4.87 9.88
N CYS A 380 -1.73 3.93 10.79
CA CYS A 380 -0.71 3.09 11.42
C CYS A 380 -0.01 2.21 10.37
N VAL A 381 -0.78 1.59 9.46
CA VAL A 381 -0.21 0.80 8.35
C VAL A 381 0.61 1.69 7.43
N GLY A 382 0.13 2.89 7.08
CA GLY A 382 0.85 3.85 6.25
C GLY A 382 2.20 4.27 6.85
N ILE A 383 2.21 4.70 8.12
CA ILE A 383 3.44 5.11 8.83
C ILE A 383 4.42 3.94 8.93
N ALA A 384 3.96 2.76 9.37
CA ALA A 384 4.82 1.58 9.48
C ALA A 384 5.45 1.21 8.12
N THR A 385 4.65 1.25 7.06
CA THR A 385 5.11 1.01 5.68
C THR A 385 6.15 2.02 5.24
N GLY A 386 5.89 3.31 5.48
CA GLY A 386 6.83 4.35 5.13
C GLY A 386 8.16 4.20 5.85
N VAL A 387 8.13 3.94 7.16
CA VAL A 387 9.35 3.70 7.97
C VAL A 387 10.12 2.49 7.46
N ILE A 388 9.44 1.38 7.16
CA ILE A 388 10.09 0.13 6.74
C ILE A 388 10.72 0.27 5.35
N ILE A 389 9.96 0.76 4.36
CA ILE A 389 10.47 0.95 2.98
C ILE A 389 11.63 1.96 2.96
N PHE A 390 11.56 2.99 3.81
CA PHE A 390 12.59 4.01 3.87
C PHE A 390 13.91 3.46 4.43
N HIS A 391 13.89 2.79 5.59
CA HIS A 391 15.13 2.38 6.28
C HIS A 391 15.72 1.05 5.79
N HIS A 392 14.92 0.19 5.16
CA HIS A 392 15.37 -1.16 4.82
C HIS A 392 15.54 -1.39 3.31
N ARG A 393 16.17 -2.54 2.99
CA ARG A 393 16.34 -3.04 1.63
C ARG A 393 15.01 -3.49 1.04
N ALA A 394 14.93 -3.57 -0.30
CA ALA A 394 13.73 -3.95 -1.02
C ALA A 394 13.12 -5.29 -0.57
N LEU A 395 13.95 -6.28 -0.22
CA LEU A 395 13.48 -7.58 0.29
C LEU A 395 12.67 -7.48 1.58
N VAL A 396 13.08 -6.62 2.52
CA VAL A 396 12.34 -6.39 3.77
C VAL A 396 11.02 -5.68 3.47
N GLY A 397 11.02 -4.75 2.50
CA GLY A 397 9.81 -4.11 2.00
C GLY A 397 8.81 -5.11 1.42
N LEU A 398 9.29 -6.11 0.67
CA LEU A 398 8.44 -7.17 0.10
C LEU A 398 7.84 -8.08 1.18
N LEU A 399 8.65 -8.47 2.18
CA LEU A 399 8.15 -9.24 3.33
C LEU A 399 7.10 -8.45 4.11
N TRP A 400 7.31 -7.14 4.28
CA TRP A 400 6.33 -6.27 4.91
C TRP A 400 5.02 -6.19 4.09
N ALA A 401 5.10 -6.06 2.77
CA ALA A 401 3.93 -6.11 1.89
C ALA A 401 3.11 -7.39 2.08
N GLY A 402 3.77 -8.56 2.13
CA GLY A 402 3.12 -9.84 2.43
C GLY A 402 2.44 -9.85 3.81
N ASN A 403 3.09 -9.29 4.83
CA ASN A 403 2.50 -9.18 6.17
C ASN A 403 1.28 -8.25 6.21
N VAL A 404 1.32 -7.11 5.53
CA VAL A 404 0.16 -6.20 5.44
C VAL A 404 -1.01 -6.89 4.76
N LEU A 405 -0.78 -7.61 3.66
CA LEU A 405 -1.81 -8.38 2.97
C LEU A 405 -2.39 -9.47 3.87
N ALA A 406 -1.56 -10.26 4.56
CA ALA A 406 -2.04 -11.28 5.49
C ALA A 406 -2.84 -10.67 6.66
N ALA A 407 -2.31 -9.62 7.29
CA ALA A 407 -2.95 -8.91 8.39
C ALA A 407 -4.30 -8.30 7.98
N SER A 408 -4.43 -7.85 6.73
CA SER A 408 -5.67 -7.28 6.17
C SER A 408 -6.85 -8.27 6.15
N PHE A 409 -6.59 -9.58 6.17
CA PHE A 409 -7.63 -10.60 6.31
C PHE A 409 -7.72 -11.13 7.75
N VAL A 410 -6.58 -11.40 8.39
CA VAL A 410 -6.51 -12.01 9.72
C VAL A 410 -7.08 -11.09 10.80
N VAL A 411 -6.73 -9.80 10.78
CA VAL A 411 -7.17 -8.85 11.82
C VAL A 411 -8.69 -8.61 11.74
N PRO A 412 -9.29 -8.27 10.58
CA PRO A 412 -10.75 -8.15 10.48
C PRO A 412 -11.51 -9.43 10.84
N TYR A 413 -11.00 -10.59 10.43
CA TYR A 413 -11.62 -11.87 10.80
C TYR A 413 -11.57 -12.11 12.32
N GLY A 414 -10.44 -11.86 12.96
CA GLY A 414 -10.28 -11.96 14.42
C GLY A 414 -11.23 -11.02 15.16
N CYS A 415 -11.34 -9.75 14.75
CA CYS A 415 -12.27 -8.79 15.32
C CYS A 415 -13.75 -9.21 15.14
N LEU A 416 -14.09 -9.76 13.98
CA LEU A 416 -15.45 -10.24 13.70
C LEU A 416 -15.80 -11.49 14.54
N LYS A 417 -14.82 -12.37 14.77
CA LYS A 417 -15.00 -13.61 15.54
C LYS A 417 -15.07 -13.35 17.05
N ILE A 418 -14.23 -12.46 17.58
CA ILE A 418 -14.10 -12.23 19.04
C ILE A 418 -15.06 -11.14 19.52
N ALA A 419 -15.20 -10.04 18.77
CA ALA A 419 -15.91 -8.86 19.23
C ALA A 419 -17.20 -8.55 18.44
N ASN A 420 -17.55 -9.39 17.44
CA ASN A 420 -18.63 -9.11 16.48
C ASN A 420 -18.45 -7.76 15.76
N VAL A 421 -17.19 -7.31 15.58
CA VAL A 421 -16.88 -6.05 14.88
C VAL A 421 -16.39 -6.34 13.48
N LEU A 422 -17.12 -5.85 12.48
CA LEU A 422 -16.75 -5.91 11.07
C LEU A 422 -15.85 -4.71 10.73
N ILE A 423 -14.60 -5.00 10.39
CA ILE A 423 -13.62 -4.02 9.90
C ILE A 423 -13.46 -4.23 8.41
N ASN A 424 -13.51 -3.16 7.62
CA ASN A 424 -13.21 -3.26 6.19
C ASN A 424 -11.75 -2.87 5.91
N PRO A 425 -10.91 -3.79 5.38
CA PRO A 425 -9.50 -3.50 5.13
C PRO A 425 -9.25 -2.64 3.88
N LEU A 426 -10.25 -2.39 3.03
CA LEU A 426 -10.05 -1.76 1.72
C LEU A 426 -9.39 -0.37 1.82
N GLY A 427 -9.79 0.46 2.78
CA GLY A 427 -9.14 1.75 3.04
C GLY A 427 -7.68 1.59 3.42
N ALA A 428 -7.38 0.69 4.37
CA ALA A 428 -6.00 0.43 4.77
C ALA A 428 -5.13 -0.05 3.59
N LEU A 429 -5.67 -0.90 2.72
CA LEU A 429 -4.97 -1.42 1.53
C LEU A 429 -4.72 -0.33 0.47
N ILE A 430 -5.71 0.53 0.19
CA ILE A 430 -5.53 1.64 -0.75
C ILE A 430 -4.51 2.64 -0.20
N GLY A 431 -4.65 3.04 1.06
CA GLY A 431 -3.70 3.95 1.71
C GLY A 431 -2.28 3.38 1.75
N TRP A 432 -2.15 2.09 2.04
CA TRP A 432 -0.89 1.35 1.98
C TRP A 432 -0.26 1.36 0.57
N ALA A 433 -1.04 1.03 -0.46
CA ALA A 433 -0.55 0.97 -1.84
C ALA A 433 -0.10 2.36 -2.33
N LEU A 434 -0.90 3.39 -2.09
CA LEU A 434 -0.56 4.78 -2.43
C LEU A 434 0.73 5.21 -1.73
N CYS A 435 0.84 4.97 -0.42
CA CYS A 435 2.03 5.30 0.36
C CYS A 435 3.27 4.57 -0.17
N SER A 436 3.14 3.27 -0.48
CA SER A 436 4.23 2.45 -1.00
C SER A 436 4.74 2.94 -2.36
N ILE A 437 3.83 3.22 -3.30
CA ILE A 437 4.17 3.74 -4.64
C ILE A 437 4.91 5.07 -4.49
N ILE A 438 4.32 5.99 -3.74
CA ILE A 438 4.82 7.35 -3.57
C ILE A 438 6.25 7.33 -2.96
N ILE A 439 6.48 6.54 -1.90
CA ILE A 439 7.80 6.45 -1.26
C ILE A 439 8.82 5.73 -2.14
N ALA A 440 8.41 4.66 -2.82
CA ALA A 440 9.28 3.94 -3.75
C ALA A 440 9.74 4.86 -4.90
N THR A 441 8.83 5.64 -5.47
CA THR A 441 9.16 6.61 -6.54
C THR A 441 10.14 7.67 -6.04
N VAL A 442 9.93 8.26 -4.86
CA VAL A 442 10.88 9.26 -4.34
C VAL A 442 12.25 8.63 -4.05
N LYS A 443 12.28 7.41 -3.51
CA LYS A 443 13.54 6.69 -3.28
C LYS A 443 14.28 6.41 -4.60
N ALA A 444 13.56 6.06 -5.67
CA ALA A 444 14.11 5.84 -7.00
C ALA A 444 14.67 7.14 -7.61
N LEU A 445 13.88 8.23 -7.61
CA LEU A 445 14.32 9.54 -8.11
C LEU A 445 15.54 10.07 -7.36
N TYR A 446 15.61 9.84 -6.04
CA TYR A 446 16.77 10.23 -5.25
C TYR A 446 18.01 9.39 -5.59
N ALA A 447 17.85 8.09 -5.85
CA ALA A 447 18.93 7.22 -6.28
C ALA A 447 19.48 7.63 -7.65
N GLU A 448 18.61 7.97 -8.60
CA GLU A 448 18.98 8.46 -9.93
C GLU A 448 19.78 9.76 -9.85
N ARG A 449 19.24 10.80 -9.18
CA ARG A 449 19.94 12.08 -9.01
C ARG A 449 21.30 11.94 -8.34
N ARG A 450 21.42 11.02 -7.37
CA ARG A 450 22.70 10.74 -6.71
C ARG A 450 23.70 10.11 -7.69
N ALA A 451 23.26 9.19 -8.54
CA ALA A 451 24.11 8.56 -9.55
C ALA A 451 24.58 9.57 -10.61
N GLU A 452 23.69 10.44 -11.09
CA GLU A 452 24.04 11.52 -12.03
C GLU A 452 25.07 12.48 -11.42
N HIS A 453 24.85 12.91 -10.18
CA HIS A 453 25.77 13.81 -9.48
C HIS A 453 27.17 13.19 -9.31
N LEU A 454 27.24 11.91 -8.90
CA LEU A 454 28.50 11.18 -8.79
C LEU A 454 29.19 11.01 -10.15
N THR A 455 28.43 10.71 -11.21
CA THR A 455 28.96 10.61 -12.58
C THR A 455 29.57 11.93 -13.05
N GLY A 456 28.91 13.06 -12.75
CA GLY A 456 29.43 14.40 -13.07
C GLY A 456 30.76 14.69 -12.37
N LEU A 457 30.90 14.32 -11.09
CA LEU A 457 32.15 14.50 -10.35
C LEU A 457 33.28 13.60 -10.85
N LEU A 458 32.99 12.34 -11.19
CA LEU A 458 33.99 11.39 -11.67
C LEU A 458 34.45 11.69 -13.10
N SER A 459 33.58 12.23 -13.96
CA SER A 459 33.92 12.62 -15.33
C SER A 459 35.01 13.71 -15.41
N LEU A 460 35.30 14.40 -14.30
CA LEU A 460 36.41 15.36 -14.23
C LEU A 460 37.79 14.69 -14.14
N TYR A 461 37.85 13.40 -13.81
CA TYR A 461 39.11 12.67 -13.57
C TYR A 461 39.30 11.47 -14.50
N VAL A 462 38.21 10.87 -14.98
CA VAL A 462 38.23 9.70 -15.87
C VAL A 462 37.28 9.89 -17.04
N ALA A 463 37.46 9.08 -18.10
CA ALA A 463 36.57 9.08 -19.25
C ALA A 463 35.08 8.93 -18.83
N PRO A 464 34.12 9.61 -19.48
CA PRO A 464 32.70 9.60 -19.08
C PRO A 464 32.08 8.20 -18.98
N GLN A 465 32.52 7.27 -19.83
CA GLN A 465 32.07 5.88 -19.83
C GLN A 465 32.51 5.14 -18.56
N VAL A 466 33.76 5.38 -18.13
CA VAL A 466 34.33 4.85 -16.88
C VAL A 466 33.67 5.52 -15.67
N ALA A 467 33.45 6.84 -15.72
CA ALA A 467 32.75 7.58 -14.66
C ALA A 467 31.35 7.03 -14.40
N LYS A 468 30.58 6.72 -15.46
CA LYS A 468 29.24 6.13 -15.35
C LYS A 468 29.29 4.71 -14.78
N GLN A 469 30.21 3.87 -15.27
CA GLN A 469 30.38 2.51 -14.74
C GLN A 469 30.76 2.52 -13.26
N LEU A 470 31.66 3.43 -12.86
CA LEU A 470 32.05 3.62 -11.48
C LEU A 470 30.86 4.11 -10.65
N ALA A 471 30.15 5.17 -11.06
CA ALA A 471 29.02 5.72 -10.30
C ALA A 471 27.90 4.71 -10.01
N HIS A 472 27.75 3.66 -10.82
CA HIS A 472 26.82 2.56 -10.59
C HIS A 472 27.38 1.40 -9.75
N SER A 473 28.68 1.36 -9.50
CA SER A 473 29.32 0.34 -8.67
C SER A 473 29.20 0.66 -7.17
N SER A 474 28.99 -0.36 -6.34
CA SER A 474 28.76 -0.19 -4.90
C SER A 474 30.02 0.17 -4.10
N ASP A 475 31.20 -0.04 -4.71
CA ASP A 475 32.51 0.03 -4.03
C ASP A 475 33.33 1.28 -4.34
N VAL A 476 32.83 2.24 -5.14
CA VAL A 476 33.60 3.45 -5.47
C VAL A 476 34.12 4.16 -4.22
N MET A 477 33.29 4.30 -3.19
CA MET A 477 33.71 4.96 -1.95
C MET A 477 34.81 4.19 -1.21
N GLN A 478 34.86 2.86 -1.37
CA GLN A 478 35.91 2.01 -0.83
C GLN A 478 37.18 2.04 -1.70
N GLN A 479 37.03 2.20 -3.02
CA GLN A 479 38.13 2.40 -3.96
C GLN A 479 38.78 3.78 -3.80
N LEU A 480 38.00 4.80 -3.40
CA LEU A 480 38.50 6.15 -3.11
C LEU A 480 39.15 6.28 -1.71
N ALA A 481 39.01 5.26 -0.86
CA ALA A 481 39.65 5.24 0.46
C ALA A 481 41.15 4.90 0.29
N GLY A 482 42.02 5.67 0.97
CA GLY A 482 43.48 5.56 0.86
C GLY A 482 44.00 4.13 1.00
N ARG A 483 44.56 3.56 -0.07
CA ARG A 483 45.12 2.19 -0.11
C ARG A 483 46.48 2.18 -0.79
N LYS A 484 47.37 1.31 -0.32
CA LYS A 484 48.59 0.96 -1.05
C LYS A 484 48.19 0.16 -2.30
N LYS A 485 48.60 0.63 -3.47
CA LYS A 485 48.43 -0.06 -4.76
C LYS A 485 49.71 0.07 -5.57
N VAL A 486 49.97 -0.90 -6.42
CA VAL A 486 50.96 -0.76 -7.49
C VAL A 486 50.29 0.08 -8.58
N VAL A 487 50.92 1.19 -8.95
CA VAL A 487 50.41 2.09 -9.98
C VAL A 487 51.51 2.42 -10.97
N THR A 488 51.13 2.74 -12.21
CA THR A 488 52.02 3.35 -13.18
C THR A 488 51.72 4.83 -13.25
N THR A 489 52.74 5.66 -13.01
CA THR A 489 52.64 7.11 -13.05
C THR A 489 53.36 7.64 -14.28
N ILE A 490 52.71 8.53 -15.01
CA ILE A 490 53.29 9.32 -16.09
C ILE A 490 53.41 10.77 -15.62
N PHE A 491 54.59 11.34 -15.80
CA PHE A 491 54.80 12.79 -15.78
C PHE A 491 55.20 13.24 -17.17
N THR A 492 54.54 14.29 -17.67
CA THR A 492 54.93 15.00 -18.88
C THR A 492 55.27 16.45 -18.55
N ASP A 493 56.19 17.05 -19.29
CA ASP A 493 56.55 18.47 -19.22
C ASP A 493 56.95 18.97 -20.62
N ILE A 494 56.62 20.23 -20.93
CA ILE A 494 56.96 20.84 -22.23
C ILE A 494 58.36 21.45 -22.15
N ARG A 495 59.26 21.06 -23.06
CA ARG A 495 60.62 21.60 -23.09
C ARG A 495 60.63 23.04 -23.58
N GLY A 496 61.28 23.92 -22.83
CA GLY A 496 61.48 25.31 -23.23
C GLY A 496 60.21 26.17 -23.17
N PHE A 497 59.11 25.66 -22.61
CA PHE A 497 57.84 26.37 -22.54
C PHE A 497 57.95 27.70 -21.81
N THR A 498 58.76 27.80 -20.75
CA THR A 498 58.98 29.07 -20.05
C THR A 498 59.47 30.16 -21.01
N THR A 499 60.40 29.83 -21.90
CA THR A 499 60.92 30.76 -22.92
C THR A 499 59.85 31.10 -23.96
N THR A 500 59.08 30.11 -24.41
CA THR A 500 57.99 30.30 -25.38
C THR A 500 56.84 31.14 -24.82
N SER A 501 56.45 30.91 -23.57
CA SER A 501 55.35 31.61 -22.87
C SER A 501 55.64 33.09 -22.61
N GLN A 502 56.92 33.49 -22.56
CA GLN A 502 57.32 34.90 -22.44
C GLN A 502 57.17 35.67 -23.76
N ALA A 503 57.18 34.97 -24.89
CA ALA A 503 57.06 35.56 -26.22
C ALA A 503 55.60 35.68 -26.71
N LEU A 504 54.66 34.95 -26.08
CA LEU A 504 53.26 34.90 -26.47
C LEU A 504 52.36 35.77 -25.57
N PRO A 505 51.24 36.30 -26.10
CA PRO A 505 50.19 36.88 -25.27
C PRO A 505 49.60 35.86 -24.28
N PRO A 506 49.18 36.28 -23.06
CA PRO A 506 48.64 35.36 -22.05
C PRO A 506 47.44 34.52 -22.49
N PHE A 507 46.53 35.10 -23.29
CA PHE A 507 45.35 34.40 -23.78
C PHE A 507 45.70 33.29 -24.78
N GLU A 508 46.62 33.59 -25.70
CA GLU A 508 47.11 32.61 -26.68
C GLU A 508 47.90 31.49 -26.01
N THR A 509 48.70 31.82 -24.99
CA THR A 509 49.42 30.84 -24.16
C THR A 509 48.46 29.87 -23.48
N VAL A 510 47.37 30.38 -22.88
CA VAL A 510 46.34 29.53 -22.23
C VAL A 510 45.59 28.68 -23.24
N SER A 511 45.24 29.24 -24.40
CA SER A 511 44.55 28.50 -25.46
C SER A 511 45.40 27.35 -26.00
N LEU A 512 46.68 27.64 -26.28
CA LEU A 512 47.64 26.67 -26.80
C LEU A 512 47.90 25.54 -25.79
N LEU A 513 48.07 25.91 -24.52
CA LEU A 513 48.25 24.95 -23.43
C LEU A 513 46.99 24.10 -23.18
N SER A 514 45.81 24.70 -23.28
CA SER A 514 44.53 23.98 -23.16
C SER A 514 44.35 22.96 -24.28
N HIS A 515 44.74 23.32 -25.51
CA HIS A 515 44.70 22.40 -26.65
C HIS A 515 45.66 21.21 -26.44
N TYR A 516 46.91 21.48 -26.06
CA TYR A 516 47.88 20.44 -25.69
C TYR A 516 47.33 19.51 -24.61
N PHE A 517 46.85 20.05 -23.49
CA PHE A 517 46.31 19.21 -22.41
C PHE A 517 45.07 18.43 -22.83
N THR A 518 44.25 18.95 -23.75
CA THR A 518 43.09 18.23 -24.28
C THR A 518 43.54 16.96 -24.99
N VAL A 519 44.44 17.08 -25.96
CA VAL A 519 44.94 15.92 -26.73
C VAL A 519 45.65 14.92 -25.82
N MET A 520 46.54 15.39 -24.94
CA MET A 520 47.25 14.50 -24.02
C MET A 520 46.30 13.78 -23.05
N SER A 521 45.26 14.47 -22.57
CA SER A 521 44.24 13.87 -21.70
C SER A 521 43.40 12.83 -22.44
N GLU A 522 43.02 13.09 -23.70
CA GLU A 522 42.30 12.12 -24.53
C GLU A 522 43.08 10.82 -24.72
N ILE A 523 44.39 10.91 -24.93
CA ILE A 523 45.28 9.73 -25.01
C ILE A 523 45.30 9.00 -23.66
N VAL A 524 45.47 9.70 -22.53
CA VAL A 524 45.41 9.07 -21.20
C VAL A 524 44.10 8.31 -21.03
N PHE A 525 42.97 8.92 -21.41
CA PHE A 525 41.65 8.30 -21.31
C PHE A 525 41.48 7.10 -22.25
N LEU A 526 42.00 7.16 -23.48
CA LEU A 526 41.96 6.09 -24.46
C LEU A 526 42.61 4.81 -23.93
N TYR A 527 43.76 4.94 -23.25
CA TYR A 527 44.45 3.81 -22.63
C TYR A 527 43.89 3.43 -21.26
N GLY A 528 42.84 4.10 -20.77
CA GLY A 528 42.19 3.79 -19.50
C GLY A 528 42.94 4.32 -18.27
N GLY A 529 43.71 5.40 -18.43
CA GLY A 529 44.33 6.15 -17.34
C GLY A 529 43.42 7.25 -16.79
N MET A 530 43.86 7.82 -15.68
CA MET A 530 43.24 8.96 -14.99
C MET A 530 44.19 10.15 -15.08
N VAL A 531 43.67 11.32 -15.49
CA VAL A 531 44.42 12.58 -15.39
C VAL A 531 44.29 13.07 -13.95
N ASN A 532 45.42 13.11 -13.25
CA ASN A 532 45.47 13.39 -11.81
C ASN A 532 45.62 14.90 -11.55
N ASN A 533 46.57 15.54 -12.21
CA ASN A 533 46.83 16.97 -12.03
C ASN A 533 47.48 17.59 -13.27
N LEU A 534 47.13 18.85 -13.55
CA LEU A 534 47.80 19.69 -14.53
C LEU A 534 48.68 20.68 -13.75
N MET A 535 50.00 20.64 -13.98
CA MET A 535 51.02 21.31 -13.17
C MET A 535 51.85 22.26 -14.02
N GLY A 536 51.38 23.50 -14.17
CA GLY A 536 52.01 24.46 -15.08
C GLY A 536 51.84 23.99 -16.52
N ASP A 537 52.95 23.67 -17.17
CA ASP A 537 53.09 23.09 -18.51
C ASP A 537 53.14 21.56 -18.52
N GLY A 538 53.18 20.93 -17.35
CA GLY A 538 53.23 19.48 -17.21
C GLY A 538 51.90 18.83 -16.84
N MET A 539 51.80 17.53 -17.09
CA MET A 539 50.66 16.69 -16.71
C MET A 539 51.12 15.50 -15.89
N MET A 540 50.34 15.16 -14.86
CA MET A 540 50.47 13.91 -14.12
C MET A 540 49.27 13.01 -14.43
N ALA A 541 49.54 11.79 -14.90
CA ALA A 541 48.54 10.77 -15.15
C ALA A 541 48.84 9.47 -14.39
N LEU A 542 47.79 8.76 -14.01
CA LEU A 542 47.84 7.54 -13.21
C LEU A 542 47.13 6.38 -13.92
N PHE A 543 47.78 5.23 -13.95
CA PHE A 543 47.24 3.97 -14.48
C PHE A 543 47.22 2.91 -13.37
N GLY A 544 46.23 2.01 -13.42
CA GLY A 544 46.01 1.00 -12.37
C GLY A 544 45.26 1.54 -11.14
N VAL A 545 44.68 2.74 -11.27
CA VAL A 545 43.93 3.40 -10.19
C VAL A 545 42.43 3.22 -10.37
N LEU A 546 41.87 3.81 -11.45
CA LEU A 546 40.45 3.78 -11.81
C LEU A 546 40.32 3.80 -13.34
N PRO A 547 39.90 2.69 -13.99
CA PRO A 547 39.68 1.37 -13.40
C PRO A 547 41.00 0.72 -12.96
N ASP A 548 40.92 -0.17 -11.98
CA ASP A 548 42.05 -1.02 -11.59
C ASP A 548 42.24 -2.09 -12.67
N ARG A 549 43.42 -2.13 -13.29
CA ARG A 549 43.73 -3.08 -14.36
C ARG A 549 45.15 -3.60 -14.22
N PRO A 550 45.38 -4.93 -14.34
CA PRO A 550 46.71 -5.50 -14.20
C PRO A 550 47.67 -5.10 -15.34
N ASP A 551 47.14 -4.73 -16.51
CA ASP A 551 47.92 -4.26 -17.66
C ASP A 551 48.32 -2.76 -17.58
N HIS A 552 48.32 -2.17 -16.38
CA HIS A 552 48.53 -0.74 -16.19
C HIS A 552 49.94 -0.24 -16.60
N ALA A 553 50.98 -1.07 -16.47
CA ALA A 553 52.33 -0.74 -16.93
C ALA A 553 52.43 -0.67 -18.46
N GLN A 554 51.87 -1.67 -19.14
CA GLN A 554 51.81 -1.71 -20.60
C GLN A 554 51.04 -0.52 -21.16
N ARG A 555 49.84 -0.25 -20.61
CA ARG A 555 49.00 0.88 -21.00
C ARG A 555 49.67 2.23 -20.78
N GLY A 556 50.37 2.40 -19.66
CA GLY A 556 51.09 3.64 -19.38
C GLY A 556 52.22 3.90 -20.39
N VAL A 557 52.98 2.86 -20.76
CA VAL A 557 54.07 2.98 -21.74
C VAL A 557 53.52 3.20 -23.15
N LEU A 558 52.47 2.49 -23.55
CA LEU A 558 51.80 2.70 -24.84
C LEU A 558 51.17 4.09 -24.93
N ALA A 559 50.54 4.58 -23.86
CA ALA A 559 50.02 5.95 -23.80
C ALA A 559 51.14 6.97 -23.96
N ALA A 560 52.26 6.78 -23.25
CA ALA A 560 53.42 7.66 -23.37
C ALA A 560 54.02 7.66 -24.78
N TRP A 561 54.04 6.50 -25.45
CA TRP A 561 54.48 6.41 -26.84
C TRP A 561 53.50 7.09 -27.80
N HIS A 562 52.20 6.84 -27.66
CA HIS A 562 51.16 7.48 -28.47
C HIS A 562 51.12 8.99 -28.27
N MET A 563 51.39 9.50 -27.06
CA MET A 563 51.61 10.93 -26.82
C MET A 563 52.74 11.51 -27.67
N LEU A 564 53.82 10.77 -27.90
CA LEU A 564 54.91 11.22 -28.77
C LEU A 564 54.53 11.18 -30.25
N GLU A 565 53.71 10.22 -30.67
CA GLU A 565 53.21 10.13 -32.06
C GLU A 565 52.25 11.28 -32.37
N GLU A 566 51.28 11.55 -31.50
CA GLU A 566 50.34 12.67 -31.65
C GLU A 566 51.05 14.04 -31.51
N LEU A 567 52.18 14.07 -30.81
CA LEU A 567 53.01 15.28 -30.74
C LEU A 567 53.56 15.68 -32.11
N GLU A 568 53.83 14.71 -33.00
CA GLU A 568 54.35 15.01 -34.34
C GLU A 568 53.33 15.81 -35.16
N GLU A 569 52.03 15.50 -35.00
CA GLU A 569 50.94 16.24 -35.65
C GLU A 569 50.76 17.62 -35.00
N LEU A 570 50.72 17.67 -33.66
CA LEU A 570 50.60 18.93 -32.90
C LEU A 570 51.77 19.89 -33.13
N GLN A 571 52.96 19.36 -33.42
CA GLN A 571 54.17 20.16 -33.61
C GLN A 571 54.02 21.12 -34.80
N PHE A 572 53.32 20.74 -35.87
CA PHE A 572 53.14 21.59 -37.04
C PHE A 572 52.34 22.85 -36.71
N GLU A 573 51.21 22.69 -36.01
CA GLU A 573 50.38 23.82 -35.56
C GLU A 573 51.11 24.69 -34.53
N TRP A 574 51.83 24.04 -33.61
CA TRP A 574 52.60 24.73 -32.58
C TRP A 574 53.74 25.58 -33.16
N GLU A 575 54.47 25.05 -34.14
CA GLU A 575 55.60 25.76 -34.77
C GLU A 575 55.11 26.95 -35.61
N GLN A 576 53.94 26.86 -36.24
CA GLN A 576 53.33 28.00 -36.94
C GLN A 576 52.98 29.16 -35.99
N ILE A 577 52.52 28.84 -34.78
CA ILE A 577 52.11 29.84 -33.80
C ILE A 577 53.31 30.41 -33.03
N THR A 578 54.28 29.56 -32.68
CA THR A 578 55.35 29.92 -31.73
C THR A 578 56.73 30.11 -32.38
N GLY A 579 56.92 29.66 -33.61
CA GLY A 579 58.22 29.66 -34.29
C GLY A 579 59.24 28.67 -33.72
N ALA A 580 58.84 27.81 -32.78
CA ALA A 580 59.70 26.81 -32.14
C ALA A 580 59.04 25.42 -32.16
N PRO A 581 59.83 24.34 -32.27
CA PRO A 581 59.27 22.99 -32.25
C PRO A 581 58.75 22.62 -30.86
N LEU A 582 57.54 22.06 -30.80
CA LEU A 582 56.99 21.46 -29.59
C LEU A 582 57.77 20.19 -29.24
N ARG A 583 58.33 20.14 -28.02
CA ARG A 583 59.00 18.94 -27.50
C ARG A 583 58.54 18.68 -26.08
N ILE A 584 58.38 17.42 -25.71
CA ILE A 584 58.01 17.03 -24.35
C ILE A 584 59.04 16.06 -23.77
N GLY A 585 59.17 16.10 -22.45
CA GLY A 585 59.79 15.03 -21.67
C GLY A 585 58.70 14.17 -21.05
N ILE A 586 58.84 12.85 -21.12
CA ILE A 586 57.93 11.90 -20.50
C ILE A 586 58.72 10.95 -19.60
N GLY A 587 58.34 10.90 -18.33
CA GLY A 587 58.86 9.94 -17.35
C GLY A 587 57.77 8.96 -16.93
N VAL A 588 58.02 7.66 -17.08
CA VAL A 588 57.09 6.60 -16.66
C VAL A 588 57.73 5.71 -15.61
N ASN A 589 57.07 5.51 -14.47
CA ASN A 589 57.52 4.54 -13.47
C ASN A 589 56.36 3.78 -12.85
N THR A 590 56.63 2.51 -12.53
CA THR A 590 55.69 1.58 -11.91
C THR A 590 56.19 1.20 -10.53
N GLY A 591 55.30 1.22 -9.54
CA GLY A 591 55.63 0.75 -8.20
C GLY A 591 54.55 1.08 -7.18
N GLU A 592 54.75 0.63 -5.94
CA GLU A 592 53.80 0.87 -4.86
C GLU A 592 53.68 2.37 -4.51
N ALA A 593 52.44 2.85 -4.48
CA ALA A 593 52.08 4.17 -4.00
C ALA A 593 50.81 4.08 -3.12
N VAL A 594 50.64 5.03 -2.22
CA VAL A 594 49.38 5.22 -1.50
C VAL A 594 48.48 6.08 -2.38
N VAL A 595 47.37 5.52 -2.84
CA VAL A 595 46.37 6.22 -3.66
C VAL A 595 45.15 6.49 -2.81
N GLY A 596 44.69 7.74 -2.76
CA GLY A 596 43.55 8.11 -1.93
C GLY A 596 43.14 9.57 -2.09
N ASP A 597 41.99 9.90 -1.52
CA ASP A 597 41.51 11.29 -1.42
C ASP A 597 42.23 12.01 -0.28
N ILE A 598 43.20 12.85 -0.63
CA ILE A 598 44.00 13.63 0.32
C ILE A 598 43.28 14.96 0.55
N ARG A 599 42.72 15.13 1.75
CA ARG A 599 41.86 16.26 2.09
C ARG A 599 42.39 17.09 3.24
N THR A 600 42.33 18.40 3.05
CA THR A 600 42.24 19.40 4.12
C THR A 600 40.77 19.82 4.27
N PRO A 601 40.38 20.54 5.34
CA PRO A 601 39.01 21.07 5.47
C PRO A 601 38.57 21.99 4.32
N TYR A 602 39.51 22.52 3.53
CA TYR A 602 39.26 23.51 2.50
C TYR A 602 39.48 23.00 1.06
N LYS A 603 40.30 21.96 0.88
CA LYS A 603 40.71 21.45 -0.43
C LYS A 603 41.06 19.97 -0.36
N GLY A 604 40.52 19.19 -1.29
CA GLY A 604 40.74 17.75 -1.39
C GLY A 604 41.10 17.35 -2.82
N HIS A 605 42.05 16.43 -2.98
CA HIS A 605 42.45 15.89 -4.27
C HIS A 605 42.74 14.39 -4.15
N TYR A 606 42.13 13.62 -5.05
CA TYR A 606 42.44 12.20 -5.19
C TYR A 606 43.76 12.04 -5.93
N THR A 607 44.77 11.46 -5.28
CA THR A 607 46.11 11.36 -5.87
C THR A 607 46.93 10.19 -5.35
N ALA A 608 48.07 9.93 -5.98
CA ALA A 608 49.04 8.92 -5.58
C ALA A 608 50.27 9.57 -4.95
N ILE A 609 50.70 9.07 -3.79
CA ILE A 609 51.93 9.49 -3.11
C ILE A 609 52.80 8.27 -2.84
N GLY A 610 54.08 8.35 -3.23
CA GLY A 610 55.06 7.31 -2.94
C GLY A 610 56.41 7.58 -3.59
N ALA A 611 57.40 6.78 -3.21
CA ALA A 611 58.72 6.82 -3.84
C ALA A 611 58.64 6.53 -5.34
N SER A 612 57.70 5.68 -5.79
CA SER A 612 57.53 5.37 -7.22
C SER A 612 57.03 6.56 -8.05
N VAL A 613 56.15 7.40 -7.47
CA VAL A 613 55.62 8.63 -8.09
C VAL A 613 56.75 9.64 -8.26
N ASN A 614 57.56 9.84 -7.20
CA ASN A 614 58.72 10.74 -7.26
C ASN A 614 59.77 10.26 -8.26
N MET A 615 59.92 8.94 -8.44
CA MET A 615 60.81 8.38 -9.46
C MET A 615 60.32 8.71 -10.87
N ALA A 616 59.01 8.61 -11.16
CA ALA A 616 58.46 9.02 -12.46
C ALA A 616 58.74 10.50 -12.76
N GLN A 617 58.55 11.38 -11.78
CA GLN A 617 58.86 12.80 -11.91
C GLN A 617 60.36 13.04 -12.19
N ARG A 618 61.24 12.30 -11.53
CA ARG A 618 62.70 12.40 -11.78
C ARG A 618 63.07 11.90 -13.17
N LEU A 619 62.47 10.81 -13.63
CA LEU A 619 62.68 10.28 -14.97
C LEU A 619 62.29 11.31 -16.03
N GLU A 620 61.17 12.01 -15.86
CA GLU A 620 60.80 13.13 -16.75
C GLU A 620 61.91 14.18 -16.78
N GLN A 621 62.38 14.65 -15.62
CA GLN A 621 63.43 15.68 -15.55
C GLN A 621 64.74 15.23 -16.23
N LEU A 622 65.12 13.96 -16.09
CA LEU A 622 66.31 13.37 -16.71
C LEU A 622 66.21 13.30 -18.25
N THR A 623 65.02 13.40 -18.83
CA THR A 623 64.85 13.44 -20.28
C THR A 623 65.65 14.58 -20.91
N LYS A 624 65.80 15.71 -20.17
CA LYS A 624 66.56 16.90 -20.58
C LYS A 624 68.06 16.61 -20.59
N GLU A 625 68.58 15.95 -19.56
CA GLU A 625 70.01 15.60 -19.43
C GLU A 625 70.43 14.52 -20.44
N LEU A 626 69.57 13.52 -20.66
CA LEU A 626 69.85 12.39 -21.56
C LEU A 626 69.44 12.64 -23.02
N ASN A 627 68.93 13.84 -23.31
CA ASN A 627 68.38 14.29 -24.58
C ASN A 627 67.42 13.27 -25.24
N HIS A 628 66.58 12.59 -24.46
CA HIS A 628 65.68 11.55 -24.96
C HIS A 628 64.26 11.77 -24.45
N PRO A 629 63.20 11.74 -25.30
CA PRO A 629 61.87 12.20 -24.91
C PRO A 629 61.10 11.26 -23.96
N LEU A 630 61.40 9.96 -23.93
CA LEU A 630 60.68 8.98 -23.09
C LEU A 630 61.63 8.07 -22.29
N LEU A 631 61.62 8.25 -20.98
CA LEU A 631 62.40 7.44 -20.05
C LEU A 631 61.48 6.62 -19.14
N ILE A 632 61.84 5.35 -18.94
CA ILE A 632 61.11 4.46 -18.04
C ILE A 632 62.03 3.88 -16.94
N GLY A 633 61.44 3.62 -15.78
CA GLY A 633 62.14 2.98 -14.66
C GLY A 633 62.30 1.47 -14.84
N GLU A 634 63.25 0.88 -14.13
CA GLU A 634 63.54 -0.55 -14.18
C GLU A 634 62.31 -1.44 -13.87
N ALA A 635 61.50 -1.04 -12.89
CA ALA A 635 60.28 -1.76 -12.54
C ALA A 635 59.24 -1.74 -13.67
N THR A 636 59.14 -0.63 -14.41
CA THR A 636 58.27 -0.56 -15.60
C THR A 636 58.83 -1.40 -16.73
N TYR A 637 60.14 -1.32 -16.99
CA TYR A 637 60.80 -2.09 -18.06
C TYR A 637 60.54 -3.59 -17.92
N ARG A 638 60.66 -4.16 -16.71
CA ARG A 638 60.39 -5.59 -16.47
C ARG A 638 58.99 -6.03 -16.88
N GLU A 639 57.99 -5.14 -16.77
CA GLU A 639 56.60 -5.43 -17.14
C GLU A 639 56.32 -5.28 -18.65
N VAL A 640 57.19 -4.56 -19.37
CA VAL A 640 56.96 -4.20 -20.78
C VAL A 640 58.10 -4.59 -21.72
N GLU A 641 59.14 -5.30 -21.26
CA GLU A 641 60.34 -5.62 -22.06
C GLU A 641 60.05 -6.33 -23.38
N HIS A 642 58.93 -7.04 -23.46
CA HIS A 642 58.44 -7.72 -24.66
C HIS A 642 57.76 -6.78 -25.67
N LEU A 643 57.31 -5.60 -25.23
CA LEU A 643 56.56 -4.62 -26.03
C LEU A 643 57.42 -3.47 -26.57
N ILE A 644 58.64 -3.30 -26.04
CA ILE A 644 59.48 -2.14 -26.36
C ILE A 644 60.93 -2.50 -26.66
N ILE A 645 61.57 -1.67 -27.46
CA ILE A 645 63.02 -1.65 -27.64
C ILE A 645 63.56 -0.55 -26.74
N ALA A 646 64.45 -0.88 -25.81
CA ALA A 646 65.01 0.11 -24.90
C ALA A 646 66.51 -0.05 -24.65
N GLU A 647 67.19 1.07 -24.44
CA GLU A 647 68.61 1.13 -24.10
C GLU A 647 68.78 1.37 -22.59
N PRO A 648 69.48 0.49 -21.85
CA PRO A 648 69.72 0.65 -20.42
C PRO A 648 70.88 1.61 -20.14
N ILE A 649 70.66 2.57 -19.24
CA ILE A 649 71.66 3.52 -18.76
C ILE A 649 71.73 3.40 -17.24
N LYS A 650 72.90 3.00 -16.72
CA LYS A 650 73.18 3.00 -15.28
C LYS A 650 73.67 4.38 -14.86
N MET A 651 72.97 4.99 -13.91
CA MET A 651 73.36 6.29 -13.38
C MET A 651 73.03 6.41 -11.90
N GLN A 652 73.79 7.26 -11.20
CA GLN A 652 73.50 7.62 -9.82
C GLN A 652 72.51 8.79 -9.81
N LEU A 653 71.32 8.57 -9.26
CA LEU A 653 70.35 9.66 -9.10
C LEU A 653 70.54 10.36 -7.76
N ARG A 654 70.38 11.68 -7.77
CA ARG A 654 70.50 12.52 -6.57
C ARG A 654 69.53 12.05 -5.48
N GLY A 655 70.06 11.68 -4.32
CA GLY A 655 69.27 11.22 -3.17
C GLY A 655 68.80 9.76 -3.22
N ILE A 656 69.35 8.95 -4.13
CA ILE A 656 69.28 7.48 -4.06
C ILE A 656 70.71 6.99 -3.76
N GLU A 657 70.89 6.11 -2.78
CA GLU A 657 72.22 5.65 -2.34
C GLU A 657 72.85 4.64 -3.33
N HIS A 658 72.04 3.94 -4.12
CA HIS A 658 72.49 2.93 -5.08
C HIS A 658 72.26 3.38 -6.54
N PRO A 659 73.13 2.98 -7.48
CA PRO A 659 72.94 3.27 -8.89
C PRO A 659 71.68 2.58 -9.41
N VAL A 660 70.86 3.32 -10.15
CA VAL A 660 69.61 2.81 -10.74
C VAL A 660 69.77 2.69 -12.25
N THR A 661 69.06 1.73 -12.85
CA THR A 661 69.00 1.57 -14.30
C THR A 661 67.78 2.30 -14.83
N VAL A 662 68.02 3.24 -15.74
CA VAL A 662 66.97 3.96 -16.50
C VAL A 662 66.99 3.45 -17.93
N TYR A 663 65.82 3.33 -18.55
CA TYR A 663 65.69 2.79 -19.90
C TYR A 663 65.20 3.88 -20.87
N LYS A 664 65.95 4.14 -21.94
CA LYS A 664 65.51 4.98 -23.07
C LYS A 664 64.64 4.14 -23.99
N VAL A 665 63.37 4.51 -24.17
CA VAL A 665 62.49 3.80 -25.11
C VAL A 665 62.77 4.25 -26.53
N LEU A 666 63.24 3.33 -27.38
CA LEU A 666 63.64 3.60 -28.77
C LEU A 666 62.55 3.27 -29.80
N GLY A 667 61.58 2.44 -29.44
CA GLY A 667 60.53 1.96 -30.33
C GLY A 667 59.63 0.92 -29.67
N LEU A 668 58.50 0.62 -30.30
CA LEU A 668 57.65 -0.51 -29.95
C LEU A 668 58.14 -1.79 -30.66
N SER A 669 57.94 -2.94 -30.03
CA SER A 669 58.29 -4.26 -30.53
C SER A 669 57.01 -5.03 -30.87
N GLU A 670 56.84 -5.43 -32.14
CA GLU A 670 55.90 -6.47 -32.54
C GLU A 670 56.70 -7.63 -33.15
N ASP A 671 56.57 -8.83 -32.58
CA ASP A 671 57.03 -10.12 -33.13
C ASP A 671 58.25 -10.05 -34.06
N GLY A 672 59.34 -9.45 -33.58
CA GLY A 672 60.65 -9.44 -34.24
C GLY A 672 60.74 -8.72 -35.59
N LYS A 673 59.80 -7.82 -35.96
CA LYS A 673 59.96 -6.96 -37.16
C LYS A 673 59.57 -5.50 -36.90
N HIS A 674 60.50 -4.61 -37.26
CA HIS A 674 60.51 -3.18 -36.98
C HIS A 674 59.26 -2.43 -37.48
N LEU A 675 58.48 -1.88 -36.55
CA LEU A 675 57.47 -0.88 -36.82
C LEU A 675 57.93 0.45 -36.22
N ARG A 676 58.42 1.33 -37.10
CA ARG A 676 58.69 2.76 -36.89
C ARG A 676 59.58 3.16 -35.69
N ARG A 677 60.82 3.56 -36.00
CA ARG A 677 61.57 4.48 -35.14
C ARG A 677 60.90 5.86 -35.23
N SER A 678 60.54 6.46 -34.10
CA SER A 678 60.12 7.86 -34.02
C SER A 678 61.19 8.78 -34.63
N TYR A 679 60.78 9.86 -35.30
CA TYR A 679 61.65 10.76 -36.07
C TYR A 679 62.88 11.27 -35.27
N TRP A 680 62.72 11.37 -33.94
CA TRP A 680 63.75 11.76 -32.97
C TRP A 680 64.96 10.81 -32.89
N VAL A 681 64.78 9.49 -33.06
CA VAL A 681 65.89 8.51 -33.00
C VAL A 681 66.74 8.54 -34.28
N LEU A 682 66.19 9.05 -35.38
CA LEU A 682 66.89 9.13 -36.67
C LEU A 682 67.78 10.37 -36.80
N ASN A 683 67.50 11.46 -36.08
CA ASN A 683 68.31 12.68 -36.12
C ASN A 683 69.53 12.65 -35.18
N ASP A 684 69.58 11.77 -34.16
CA ASP A 684 70.73 11.62 -33.25
C ASP A 684 71.87 10.74 -33.84
N MET A 685 71.68 10.16 -35.04
CA MET A 685 72.72 9.41 -35.77
C MET A 685 73.39 10.21 -36.91
N ARG A 686 73.34 11.55 -36.90
CA ARG A 686 74.06 12.40 -37.85
C ARG A 686 74.98 13.40 -37.20
#